data_AF-A0A3C0RZK3-F1
#
_entry.id   AF-A0A3C0RZK3-F1
#
_cell.length_a   1.000
_cell.length_b   1.000
_cell.length_c   1.000
_cell.angle_alpha   90.00
_cell.angle_beta   90.00
_cell.angle_gamma   90.00
#
_symmetry.space_group_name_H-M   'P 1'
#
loop_
_entity.id
_entity.type
_entity.pdbx_description
1 polymer ?
#
loop_
_entity_poly.entity_id
_entity_poly.type
_entity_poly.pdbx_seq_one_letter_code
_entity_poly.pdbx_strand_id
1 'polypeptide(L)'
;IRYDLIAALSPILASFQKLHDNLSAYIAYQAVQNNLYYLRLLKEMSDLLTQWRRDNGAQLISDSQILLNKLGLDENSDPTFIWEKIGNRFNYFLFDEFQDTSRIQWKNYSPLLINALADAKGTVSEHLIVGDVKQSIYRWRNGDWRILLQQVEQQIGHTFHLDEDSKTTFIENGSLDTNFRSLPNIIHLNNYLFSSIPQHLQQVLNEKVSENLDEEGKQWWISAGNDNMLVKAYENSQQEVPEHKKGKLDQLGSIEISYIPVTDGRYRRNQVVEESLLQLCQKIGDWIGSGRYQAQQIGILVRSNAQAKLVIQKLMDFKKEQQLTFEVISGDALSLASNDAVGLLIETLKALVYNSDKHTIHKAKMVYLYQHIQNKTIDQNAWLKFASNDIRTLKDYLPEALIDSWEMAQKQPLVHLIEKLIEIYGFTTKDNIHLPYLLAFKDMISAFSTNGERGIIQFLEFWEEDGNRAVLPSNGEIDAIEVTTIHKSKGLAYDVVMIPFCSWDLDGMINGDFWIETSDTPFAQLGKIPIKYTSTVGKSVFFKQYFEEMLFNYMDALNTLYVATTRAVEHLYITAPSFKESVDKKTGEITGYDIKDEYISDVLYQVLETSTSPFTLEERGIYIDQIIERKKSQAQKNNIISLRHYPISKELEMALEKSSTRNINDIMMLEKAAQYGILAHDIMAQISKEEDIHKLVRQLIQEGILSKEEEPFLMQEINQIWQHPMINKWLTGNYKIWNEASIITAKGETIRPDKVFTSKEETIVLDFKFTQTDYIGHKYQVDNYKKNLENLGYSNVKAYLYYAKSNQLTEVK
;
A
#
# COMPACT_ATOMS: atom_id res chain seq x y z
N ILE A 1 25.51 65.84 -22.20
CA ILE A 1 25.83 64.40 -22.13
C ILE A 1 27.35 64.25 -22.22
N ARG A 2 27.99 63.53 -21.29
CA ARG A 2 29.45 63.33 -21.24
C ARG A 2 29.85 62.16 -22.13
N TYR A 3 30.07 62.45 -23.42
CA TYR A 3 30.37 61.43 -24.44
C TYR A 3 31.70 60.69 -24.21
N ASP A 4 32.64 61.32 -23.50
CA ASP A 4 33.90 60.74 -23.04
C ASP A 4 33.70 59.56 -22.09
N LEU A 5 32.76 59.69 -21.14
CA LEU A 5 32.45 58.62 -20.19
C LEU A 5 31.67 57.48 -20.86
N ILE A 6 30.79 57.79 -21.82
CA ILE A 6 30.05 56.77 -22.58
C ILE A 6 31.01 55.93 -23.43
N ALA A 7 31.98 56.56 -24.10
CA ALA A 7 32.98 55.87 -24.89
C ALA A 7 33.90 54.98 -24.02
N ALA A 8 34.28 55.44 -22.82
CA ALA A 8 35.09 54.67 -21.88
C ALA A 8 34.32 53.49 -21.24
N LEU A 9 33.02 53.66 -20.96
CA LEU A 9 32.18 52.62 -20.35
C LEU A 9 31.61 51.62 -21.34
N SER A 10 31.48 51.97 -22.63
CA SER A 10 30.95 51.10 -23.68
C SER A 10 31.59 49.69 -23.74
N PRO A 11 32.92 49.51 -23.70
CA PRO A 11 33.52 48.17 -23.71
C PRO A 11 33.24 47.36 -22.42
N ILE A 12 33.11 48.05 -21.28
CA ILE A 12 32.76 47.43 -19.99
C ILE A 12 31.30 46.97 -20.04
N LEU A 13 30.39 47.83 -20.51
CA LEU A 13 28.97 47.50 -20.69
C LEU A 13 28.77 46.34 -21.68
N ALA A 14 29.51 46.31 -22.79
CA ALA A 14 29.48 45.20 -23.74
C ALA A 14 29.97 43.88 -23.10
N SER A 15 30.97 43.95 -22.23
CA SER A 15 31.45 42.78 -21.48
C SER A 15 30.42 42.28 -20.46
N PHE A 16 29.77 43.20 -19.74
CA PHE A 16 28.66 42.87 -18.83
C PHE A 16 27.47 42.26 -19.57
N GLN A 17 27.11 42.80 -20.73
CA GLN A 17 26.04 42.26 -21.56
C GLN A 17 26.37 40.83 -22.02
N LYS A 18 27.60 40.59 -22.50
CA LYS A 18 28.04 39.24 -22.86
C LYS A 18 28.03 38.27 -21.67
N LEU A 19 28.38 38.72 -20.46
CA LEU A 19 28.27 37.89 -19.25
C LEU A 19 26.81 37.63 -18.86
N HIS A 20 25.95 38.62 -19.01
CA HIS A 20 24.51 38.52 -18.75
C HIS A 20 23.85 37.51 -19.71
N ASP A 21 24.17 37.57 -21.00
CA ASP A 21 23.66 36.64 -22.01
C ASP A 21 24.04 35.19 -21.71
N ASN A 22 25.20 34.95 -21.06
CA ASN A 22 25.66 33.62 -20.67
C ASN A 22 25.24 33.20 -19.24
N LEU A 23 24.59 34.09 -18.48
CA LEU A 23 24.27 33.84 -17.08
C LEU A 23 23.27 32.68 -16.92
N SER A 24 22.25 32.61 -17.77
CA SER A 24 21.23 31.55 -17.75
C SER A 24 21.85 30.17 -17.99
N ALA A 25 22.77 30.07 -18.94
CA ALA A 25 23.54 28.86 -19.23
C ALA A 25 24.49 28.53 -18.08
N TYR A 26 25.23 29.51 -17.53
CA TYR A 26 26.14 29.31 -16.41
C TYR A 26 25.43 28.73 -15.18
N ILE A 27 24.26 29.29 -14.81
CA ILE A 27 23.44 28.78 -13.71
C ILE A 27 23.04 27.32 -13.98
N ALA A 28 22.64 26.99 -15.21
CA ALA A 28 22.29 25.63 -15.59
C ALA A 28 23.49 24.67 -15.40
N TYR A 29 24.68 25.01 -15.91
CA TYR A 29 25.89 24.21 -15.70
C TYR A 29 26.19 24.00 -14.22
N GLN A 30 26.08 25.04 -13.40
CA GLN A 30 26.34 24.95 -11.97
C GLN A 30 25.34 24.02 -11.26
N ALA A 31 24.06 24.08 -11.65
CA ALA A 31 23.02 23.19 -11.13
C ALA A 31 23.23 21.72 -11.52
N VAL A 32 23.65 21.45 -12.77
CA VAL A 32 23.96 20.09 -13.25
C VAL A 32 25.22 19.54 -12.60
N GLN A 33 26.30 20.32 -12.56
CA GLN A 33 27.62 19.88 -12.08
C GLN A 33 27.55 19.36 -10.64
N ASN A 34 26.77 20.01 -9.79
CA ASN A 34 26.58 19.61 -8.39
C ASN A 34 25.99 18.20 -8.24
N ASN A 35 25.32 17.66 -9.28
CA ASN A 35 24.60 16.40 -9.22
C ASN A 35 25.16 15.28 -10.11
N LEU A 36 26.19 15.54 -10.92
CA LEU A 36 26.81 14.52 -11.79
C LEU A 36 27.40 13.34 -11.01
N TYR A 37 27.94 13.58 -9.82
CA TYR A 37 28.47 12.51 -8.97
C TYR A 37 27.36 11.54 -8.53
N TYR A 38 26.18 12.06 -8.16
CA TYR A 38 25.03 11.24 -7.79
C TYR A 38 24.54 10.37 -8.96
N LEU A 39 24.51 10.92 -10.18
CA LEU A 39 24.13 10.15 -11.37
C LEU A 39 25.09 8.98 -11.64
N ARG A 40 26.40 9.19 -11.45
CA ARG A 40 27.38 8.10 -11.58
C ARG A 40 27.13 7.00 -10.55
N LEU A 41 26.88 7.37 -9.29
CA LEU A 41 26.59 6.42 -8.24
C LEU A 41 25.28 5.65 -8.51
N LEU A 42 24.23 6.35 -8.93
CA LEU A 42 22.94 5.74 -9.29
C LEU A 42 23.08 4.71 -10.41
N LYS A 43 23.93 4.98 -11.42
CA LYS A 43 24.22 4.03 -12.48
C LYS A 43 24.86 2.75 -11.95
N GLU A 44 25.94 2.87 -11.16
CA GLU A 44 26.61 1.72 -10.55
C GLU A 44 25.65 0.91 -9.66
N MET A 45 24.82 1.59 -8.86
CA MET A 45 23.79 0.93 -8.06
C MET A 45 22.75 0.22 -8.92
N SER A 46 22.34 0.80 -10.04
CA SER A 46 21.38 0.19 -10.97
C SER A 46 21.95 -1.07 -11.63
N ASP A 47 23.23 -1.05 -12.00
CA ASP A 47 23.93 -2.20 -12.58
C ASP A 47 24.06 -3.34 -11.56
N LEU A 48 24.49 -3.03 -10.33
CA LEU A 48 24.57 -3.99 -9.22
C LEU A 48 23.20 -4.58 -8.85
N LEU A 49 22.15 -3.74 -8.79
CA LEU A 49 20.79 -4.19 -8.52
C LEU A 49 20.27 -5.11 -9.64
N THR A 50 20.61 -4.82 -10.89
CA THR A 50 20.27 -5.68 -12.03
C THR A 50 20.96 -7.03 -11.93
N GLN A 51 22.23 -7.06 -11.53
CA GLN A 51 22.95 -8.32 -11.30
C GLN A 51 22.32 -9.12 -10.16
N TRP A 52 22.09 -8.50 -9.00
CA TRP A 52 21.47 -9.16 -7.86
C TRP A 52 20.09 -9.73 -8.19
N ARG A 53 19.27 -8.98 -8.94
CA ARG A 53 17.95 -9.45 -9.39
C ARG A 53 18.04 -10.70 -10.26
N ARG A 54 18.99 -10.74 -11.20
CA ARG A 54 19.24 -11.91 -12.05
C ARG A 54 19.67 -13.12 -11.23
N ASP A 55 20.58 -12.93 -10.29
CA ASP A 55 21.14 -14.00 -9.48
C ASP A 55 20.11 -14.61 -8.50
N ASN A 56 19.11 -13.81 -8.07
CA ASN A 56 18.09 -14.23 -7.10
C ASN A 56 16.70 -14.52 -7.73
N GLY A 57 16.56 -14.43 -9.06
CA GLY A 57 15.27 -14.60 -9.73
C GLY A 57 14.21 -13.58 -9.27
N ALA A 58 14.64 -12.40 -8.83
CA ALA A 58 13.76 -11.39 -8.25
C ALA A 58 13.39 -10.30 -9.27
N GLN A 59 12.16 -9.79 -9.18
CA GLN A 59 11.68 -8.65 -9.99
C GLN A 59 11.14 -7.55 -9.08
N LEU A 60 11.37 -6.29 -9.46
CA LEU A 60 10.75 -5.16 -8.78
C LEU A 60 9.33 -4.98 -9.30
N ILE A 61 8.44 -4.49 -8.45
CA ILE A 61 7.08 -4.11 -8.85
C ILE A 61 7.11 -3.08 -9.99
N SER A 62 8.10 -2.19 -9.99
CA SER A 62 8.32 -1.21 -11.07
C SER A 62 8.71 -1.84 -12.40
N ASP A 63 9.36 -3.01 -12.40
CA ASP A 63 9.76 -3.70 -13.63
C ASP A 63 8.54 -4.23 -14.38
N SER A 64 7.47 -4.62 -13.68
CA SER A 64 6.25 -5.15 -14.31
C SER A 64 5.66 -4.15 -15.31
N GLN A 65 5.61 -2.86 -14.98
CA GLN A 65 5.10 -1.82 -15.88
C GLN A 65 6.01 -1.63 -17.10
N ILE A 66 7.33 -1.73 -16.92
CA ILE A 66 8.31 -1.60 -18.00
C ILE A 66 8.26 -2.84 -18.91
N LEU A 67 8.14 -4.02 -18.31
CA LEU A 67 8.04 -5.29 -19.01
C LEU A 67 6.75 -5.34 -19.84
N LEU A 68 5.61 -4.95 -19.26
CA LEU A 68 4.35 -4.81 -19.99
C LEU A 68 4.48 -3.82 -21.14
N ASN A 69 5.18 -2.70 -20.96
CA ASN A 69 5.42 -1.76 -22.06
C ASN A 69 6.23 -2.41 -23.20
N LYS A 70 7.29 -3.14 -22.86
CA LYS A 70 8.18 -3.81 -23.84
C LYS A 70 7.57 -5.02 -24.52
N LEU A 71 6.70 -5.76 -23.83
CA LEU A 71 6.02 -6.93 -24.36
C LEU A 71 4.76 -6.55 -25.13
N GLY A 72 4.09 -5.49 -24.68
CA GLY A 72 2.83 -5.04 -25.24
C GLY A 72 2.98 -4.15 -26.46
N LEU A 73 4.10 -3.42 -26.60
CA LEU A 73 4.35 -2.55 -27.73
C LEU A 73 5.57 -3.02 -28.51
N ASP A 74 5.47 -3.07 -29.83
CA ASP A 74 6.63 -3.34 -30.69
C ASP A 74 7.52 -2.10 -30.89
N GLU A 75 8.54 -2.19 -31.74
CA GLU A 75 9.48 -1.08 -32.00
C GLU A 75 8.80 0.17 -32.60
N ASN A 76 7.64 0.01 -33.23
CA ASN A 76 6.84 1.10 -33.78
C ASN A 76 5.79 1.64 -32.79
N SER A 77 5.76 1.12 -31.55
CA SER A 77 4.71 1.37 -30.57
C SER A 77 3.33 0.83 -30.96
N ASP A 78 3.29 -0.23 -31.78
CA ASP A 78 2.07 -0.93 -32.14
C ASP A 78 1.76 -2.07 -31.14
N PRO A 79 0.48 -2.36 -30.86
CA PRO A 79 0.10 -3.46 -29.98
C PRO A 79 0.62 -4.82 -30.49
N THR A 80 1.26 -5.61 -29.63
CA THR A 80 1.68 -6.97 -29.97
C THR A 80 0.51 -7.96 -29.95
N PHE A 81 0.73 -9.19 -30.43
CA PHE A 81 -0.26 -10.28 -30.42
C PHE A 81 -0.89 -10.56 -29.04
N ILE A 82 -0.20 -10.18 -27.96
CA ILE A 82 -0.70 -10.32 -26.59
C ILE A 82 -1.95 -9.45 -26.41
N TRP A 83 -1.92 -8.20 -26.89
CA TRP A 83 -3.05 -7.30 -26.80
C TRP A 83 -4.19 -7.71 -27.72
N GLU A 84 -3.90 -8.24 -28.92
CA GLU A 84 -4.94 -8.82 -29.79
C GLU A 84 -5.68 -9.96 -29.10
N LYS A 85 -4.96 -10.84 -28.38
CA LYS A 85 -5.58 -11.95 -27.62
C LYS A 85 -6.40 -11.45 -26.43
N ILE A 86 -5.90 -10.45 -25.71
CA ILE A 86 -6.61 -9.86 -24.56
C ILE A 86 -7.88 -9.12 -25.03
N GLY A 87 -7.80 -8.37 -26.12
CA GLY A 87 -8.93 -7.65 -26.73
C GLY A 87 -10.05 -8.58 -27.21
N ASN A 88 -9.75 -9.84 -27.53
CA ASN A 88 -10.77 -10.86 -27.83
C ASN A 88 -11.48 -11.42 -26.59
N ARG A 89 -10.92 -11.21 -25.37
CA ARG A 89 -11.48 -11.71 -24.11
C ARG A 89 -12.25 -10.63 -23.35
N PHE A 90 -11.74 -9.41 -23.35
CA PHE A 90 -12.31 -8.29 -22.61
C PHE A 90 -12.76 -7.20 -23.59
N ASN A 91 -14.07 -6.98 -23.64
CA ASN A 91 -14.69 -6.07 -24.60
C ASN A 91 -15.01 -4.70 -23.98
N TYR A 92 -15.09 -4.62 -22.65
CA TYR A 92 -15.46 -3.41 -21.92
C TYR A 92 -14.40 -3.11 -20.86
N PHE A 93 -13.97 -1.85 -20.78
CA PHE A 93 -12.91 -1.40 -19.89
C PHE A 93 -13.45 -0.32 -18.96
N LEU A 94 -13.31 -0.55 -17.65
CA LEU A 94 -13.72 0.38 -16.60
C LEU A 94 -12.49 0.76 -15.79
N PHE A 95 -12.15 2.03 -15.79
CA PHE A 95 -11.06 2.59 -15.00
C PHE A 95 -11.64 3.46 -13.88
N ASP A 96 -11.28 3.14 -12.64
CA ASP A 96 -11.64 3.92 -11.46
C ASP A 96 -10.38 4.60 -10.87
N GLU A 97 -10.57 5.66 -10.10
CA GLU A 97 -9.48 6.50 -9.52
C GLU A 97 -8.45 6.94 -10.58
N PHE A 98 -8.92 7.20 -11.80
CA PHE A 98 -8.06 7.36 -12.96
C PHE A 98 -7.10 8.57 -12.87
N GLN A 99 -7.41 9.57 -12.04
CA GLN A 99 -6.53 10.72 -11.78
C GLN A 99 -5.17 10.33 -11.18
N ASP A 100 -5.05 9.17 -10.54
CA ASP A 100 -3.78 8.68 -9.96
C ASP A 100 -2.99 7.82 -10.96
N THR A 101 -3.49 7.64 -12.18
CA THR A 101 -2.81 6.87 -13.23
C THR A 101 -1.50 7.54 -13.61
N SER A 102 -0.42 6.77 -13.66
CA SER A 102 0.88 7.24 -14.14
C SER A 102 0.97 7.19 -15.66
N ARG A 103 1.86 8.01 -16.24
CA ARG A 103 2.11 8.03 -17.70
C ARG A 103 2.47 6.66 -18.26
N ILE A 104 3.24 5.85 -17.52
CA ILE A 104 3.65 4.51 -17.99
C ILE A 104 2.48 3.53 -17.95
N GLN A 105 1.63 3.60 -16.92
CA GLN A 105 0.40 2.80 -16.85
C GLN A 105 -0.53 3.15 -18.01
N TRP A 106 -0.73 4.45 -18.26
CA TRP A 106 -1.54 4.90 -19.40
C TRP A 106 -0.95 4.48 -20.75
N LYS A 107 0.38 4.56 -20.92
CA LYS A 107 1.05 4.05 -22.14
C LYS A 107 0.83 2.54 -22.33
N ASN A 108 0.68 1.79 -21.24
CA ASN A 108 0.38 0.35 -21.30
C ASN A 108 -1.09 0.06 -21.62
N TYR A 109 -2.03 0.84 -21.08
CA TYR A 109 -3.47 0.58 -21.24
C TYR A 109 -4.12 1.27 -22.45
N SER A 110 -3.59 2.41 -22.88
CA SER A 110 -4.15 3.15 -24.01
C SER A 110 -4.24 2.36 -25.33
N PRO A 111 -3.28 1.48 -25.71
CA PRO A 111 -3.40 0.72 -26.94
C PRO A 111 -4.56 -0.29 -26.90
N LEU A 112 -4.82 -0.91 -25.73
CA LEU A 112 -5.99 -1.76 -25.53
C LEU A 112 -7.29 -0.99 -25.69
N LEU A 113 -7.38 0.17 -25.05
CA LEU A 113 -8.58 1.01 -25.13
C LEU A 113 -8.81 1.48 -26.56
N ILE A 114 -7.77 1.94 -27.27
CA ILE A 114 -7.85 2.37 -28.68
C ILE A 114 -8.34 1.22 -29.56
N ASN A 115 -7.79 0.01 -29.39
CA ASN A 115 -8.20 -1.15 -30.17
C ASN A 115 -9.67 -1.52 -29.90
N ALA A 116 -10.10 -1.48 -28.63
CA ALA A 116 -11.49 -1.76 -28.28
C ALA A 116 -12.46 -0.70 -28.80
N LEU A 117 -12.06 0.58 -28.74
CA LEU A 117 -12.80 1.70 -29.32
C LEU A 117 -12.97 1.57 -30.85
N ALA A 118 -12.04 0.91 -31.55
CA ALA A 118 -12.15 0.71 -32.99
C ALA A 118 -13.25 -0.32 -33.38
N ASP A 119 -13.61 -1.24 -32.48
CA ASP A 119 -14.71 -2.21 -32.66
C ASP A 119 -16.00 -1.76 -31.95
N ALA A 120 -16.02 -0.55 -31.42
CA ALA A 120 -17.12 -0.02 -30.65
C ALA A 120 -18.38 0.11 -31.52
N LYS A 121 -19.51 -0.44 -31.05
CA LYS A 121 -20.78 -0.43 -31.81
C LYS A 121 -21.54 0.89 -31.67
N GLY A 122 -21.13 1.74 -30.73
CA GLY A 122 -21.73 3.06 -30.47
C GLY A 122 -23.17 3.01 -29.96
N THR A 123 -23.65 1.83 -29.54
CA THR A 123 -25.02 1.65 -29.04
C THR A 123 -25.15 1.89 -27.53
N VAL A 124 -24.05 1.79 -26.79
CA VAL A 124 -23.93 2.04 -25.34
C VAL A 124 -22.55 2.63 -25.05
N SER A 125 -22.35 3.22 -23.88
CA SER A 125 -21.02 3.62 -23.39
C SER A 125 -20.24 2.35 -23.02
N GLU A 126 -19.47 1.82 -23.98
CA GLU A 126 -18.76 0.52 -23.88
C GLU A 126 -17.51 0.59 -22.99
N HIS A 127 -16.96 1.80 -22.79
CA HIS A 127 -15.79 2.05 -21.94
C HIS A 127 -16.07 3.21 -20.99
N LEU A 128 -15.61 3.08 -19.74
CA LEU A 128 -15.84 4.07 -18.70
C LEU A 128 -14.54 4.45 -18.01
N ILE A 129 -14.28 5.75 -17.92
CA ILE A 129 -13.20 6.32 -17.12
C ILE A 129 -13.83 7.18 -16.04
N VAL A 130 -13.59 6.84 -14.78
CA VAL A 130 -14.05 7.57 -13.60
C VAL A 130 -12.84 8.10 -12.84
N GLY A 131 -12.90 9.36 -12.45
CA GLY A 131 -11.88 9.98 -11.62
C GLY A 131 -12.22 11.42 -11.28
N ASP A 132 -11.46 11.97 -10.35
CA ASP A 132 -11.58 13.37 -9.94
C ASP A 132 -10.18 13.99 -9.83
N VAL A 133 -9.83 14.90 -10.76
CA VAL A 133 -8.55 15.63 -10.79
C VAL A 133 -8.25 16.29 -9.44
N LYS A 134 -9.30 16.77 -8.75
CA LYS A 134 -9.23 17.45 -7.44
C LYS A 134 -8.77 16.51 -6.32
N GLN A 135 -8.83 15.19 -6.54
CA GLN A 135 -8.41 14.14 -5.60
C GLN A 135 -7.08 13.47 -6.00
N SER A 136 -6.33 14.03 -6.96
CA SER A 136 -5.00 13.55 -7.31
C SER A 136 -3.98 14.01 -6.28
N ILE A 137 -3.52 13.08 -5.42
CA ILE A 137 -2.52 13.35 -4.37
C ILE A 137 -1.34 12.34 -4.42
N TYR A 138 -1.24 11.55 -5.49
CA TYR A 138 -0.20 10.53 -5.66
C TYR A 138 0.84 10.88 -6.73
N ARG A 139 1.07 12.18 -7.01
CA ARG A 139 2.11 12.63 -7.96
C ARG A 139 3.51 12.13 -7.60
N TRP A 140 3.83 11.99 -6.31
CA TRP A 140 5.08 11.40 -5.83
C TRP A 140 5.27 9.92 -6.21
N ARG A 141 4.21 9.23 -6.65
CA ARG A 141 4.23 7.88 -7.25
C ARG A 141 4.12 7.91 -8.78
N ASN A 142 4.41 9.06 -9.40
CA ASN A 142 4.27 9.36 -10.83
C ASN A 142 2.83 9.42 -11.36
N GLY A 143 1.81 9.56 -10.50
CA GLY A 143 0.45 9.86 -10.96
C GLY A 143 0.40 11.19 -11.70
N ASP A 144 -0.29 11.26 -12.85
CA ASP A 144 -0.38 12.46 -13.67
C ASP A 144 -1.84 12.81 -13.96
N TRP A 145 -2.39 13.71 -13.14
CA TRP A 145 -3.77 14.17 -13.26
C TRP A 145 -4.09 14.85 -14.60
N ARG A 146 -3.07 15.31 -15.34
CA ARG A 146 -3.26 15.87 -16.70
C ARG A 146 -3.77 14.82 -17.67
N ILE A 147 -3.52 13.54 -17.40
CA ILE A 147 -4.02 12.43 -18.21
C ILE A 147 -5.55 12.51 -18.24
N LEU A 148 -6.18 12.56 -17.06
CA LEU A 148 -7.62 12.71 -16.92
C LEU A 148 -8.10 14.10 -17.40
N LEU A 149 -7.37 15.18 -17.07
CA LEU A 149 -7.84 16.53 -17.38
C LEU A 149 -7.92 16.83 -18.88
N GLN A 150 -6.99 16.31 -19.69
CA GLN A 150 -6.96 16.63 -21.13
C GLN A 150 -6.30 15.59 -22.05
N GLN A 151 -5.35 14.78 -21.57
CA GLN A 151 -4.54 13.98 -22.52
C GLN A 151 -5.30 12.79 -23.10
N VAL A 152 -6.21 12.14 -22.35
CA VAL A 152 -7.03 11.03 -22.88
C VAL A 152 -7.81 11.50 -24.09
N GLU A 153 -8.55 12.59 -23.93
CA GLU A 153 -9.36 13.14 -25.00
C GLU A 153 -8.55 13.59 -26.21
N GLN A 154 -7.40 14.24 -25.98
CA GLN A 154 -6.49 14.66 -27.05
C GLN A 154 -5.92 13.45 -27.81
N GLN A 155 -5.54 12.40 -27.10
CA GLN A 155 -4.99 11.18 -27.71
C GLN A 155 -6.05 10.46 -28.55
N ILE A 156 -7.27 10.32 -28.04
CA ILE A 156 -8.39 9.70 -28.78
C ILE A 156 -8.71 10.56 -30.02
N GLY A 157 -8.87 11.88 -29.85
CA GLY A 157 -9.15 12.80 -30.96
C GLY A 157 -8.08 12.73 -32.06
N HIS A 158 -6.80 12.70 -31.69
CA HIS A 158 -5.70 12.56 -32.66
C HIS A 158 -5.70 11.20 -33.35
N THR A 159 -5.90 10.11 -32.61
CA THR A 159 -5.82 8.72 -33.12
C THR A 159 -6.93 8.42 -34.13
N PHE A 160 -8.15 8.89 -33.86
CA PHE A 160 -9.30 8.69 -34.73
C PHE A 160 -9.55 9.87 -35.69
N HIS A 161 -8.62 10.84 -35.76
CA HIS A 161 -8.70 12.03 -36.61
C HIS A 161 -10.04 12.79 -36.48
N LEU A 162 -10.52 12.94 -35.24
CA LEU A 162 -11.78 13.59 -34.93
C LEU A 162 -11.59 15.11 -34.92
N ASP A 163 -12.50 15.85 -35.55
CA ASP A 163 -12.68 17.27 -35.30
C ASP A 163 -13.42 17.51 -33.97
N GLU A 164 -13.48 18.77 -33.50
CA GLU A 164 -14.12 19.08 -32.20
C GLU A 164 -15.58 18.63 -32.14
N ASP A 165 -16.33 18.76 -33.23
CA ASP A 165 -17.74 18.33 -33.30
C ASP A 165 -17.87 16.79 -33.22
N SER A 166 -17.06 16.04 -33.98
CA SER A 166 -17.08 14.58 -33.92
C SER A 166 -16.54 14.05 -32.59
N LYS A 167 -15.59 14.77 -31.97
CA LYS A 167 -15.02 14.42 -30.67
C LYS A 167 -16.07 14.44 -29.56
N THR A 168 -16.93 15.45 -29.53
CA THR A 168 -18.03 15.52 -28.54
C THR A 168 -19.11 14.46 -28.75
N THR A 169 -19.24 13.95 -29.98
CA THR A 169 -20.14 12.83 -30.29
C THR A 169 -19.52 11.48 -29.92
N PHE A 170 -18.18 11.37 -30.02
CA PHE A 170 -17.44 10.15 -29.75
C PHE A 170 -17.13 9.95 -28.26
N ILE A 171 -16.91 11.04 -27.52
CA ILE A 171 -16.59 11.05 -26.09
C ILE A 171 -17.73 11.73 -25.33
N GLU A 172 -18.49 10.94 -24.58
CA GLU A 172 -19.49 11.46 -23.66
C GLU A 172 -18.85 11.83 -22.32
N ASN A 173 -18.80 13.12 -22.02
CA ASN A 173 -18.35 13.63 -20.73
C ASN A 173 -19.57 13.87 -19.82
N GLY A 174 -19.60 13.21 -18.66
CA GLY A 174 -20.60 13.38 -17.63
C GLY A 174 -19.99 13.81 -16.29
N SER A 175 -20.70 14.65 -15.54
CA SER A 175 -20.35 15.01 -14.15
C SER A 175 -21.40 14.46 -13.18
N LEU A 176 -20.95 14.04 -12.00
CA LEU A 176 -21.81 13.61 -10.91
C LEU A 176 -21.83 14.70 -9.84
N ASP A 177 -22.83 15.57 -9.90
CA ASP A 177 -22.80 16.83 -9.15
C ASP A 177 -23.35 16.69 -7.72
N THR A 178 -24.16 15.67 -7.43
CA THR A 178 -24.81 15.54 -6.11
C THR A 178 -23.92 14.85 -5.07
N ASN A 179 -23.65 15.54 -3.95
CA ASN A 179 -22.91 14.99 -2.82
C ASN A 179 -23.86 14.31 -1.81
N PHE A 180 -23.91 12.98 -1.83
CA PHE A 180 -24.69 12.19 -0.88
C PHE A 180 -23.99 11.99 0.48
N ARG A 181 -22.68 12.19 0.54
CA ARG A 181 -21.83 11.97 1.71
C ARG A 181 -22.09 13.03 2.78
N SER A 182 -21.76 14.28 2.49
CA SER A 182 -21.65 15.34 3.50
C SER A 182 -22.97 16.06 3.78
N LEU A 183 -23.01 16.81 4.89
CA LEU A 183 -24.12 17.69 5.24
C LEU A 183 -24.02 19.06 4.55
N PRO A 184 -25.13 19.81 4.43
CA PRO A 184 -25.22 21.03 3.65
C PRO A 184 -24.14 22.08 3.97
N ASN A 185 -23.84 22.39 5.23
CA ASN A 185 -22.82 23.40 5.57
C ASN A 185 -21.44 23.00 5.07
N ILE A 186 -21.08 21.72 5.19
CA ILE A 186 -19.80 21.19 4.68
C ILE A 186 -19.74 21.32 3.15
N ILE A 187 -20.84 21.00 2.45
CA ILE A 187 -20.94 21.14 0.99
C ILE A 187 -20.82 22.62 0.60
N HIS A 188 -21.54 23.51 1.26
CA HIS A 188 -21.51 24.96 0.99
C HIS A 188 -20.13 25.57 1.23
N LEU A 189 -19.46 25.18 2.32
CA LEU A 189 -18.10 25.61 2.61
C LEU A 189 -17.15 25.12 1.51
N ASN A 190 -17.14 23.82 1.20
CA ASN A 190 -16.26 23.27 0.17
C ASN A 190 -16.52 23.94 -1.19
N ASN A 191 -17.79 24.15 -1.58
CA ASN A 191 -18.12 24.86 -2.82
C ASN A 191 -17.52 26.27 -2.85
N TYR A 192 -17.64 27.04 -1.77
CA TYR A 192 -17.08 28.39 -1.69
C TYR A 192 -15.54 28.39 -1.73
N LEU A 193 -14.91 27.49 -0.97
CA LEU A 193 -13.46 27.36 -0.92
C LEU A 193 -12.90 26.99 -2.29
N PHE A 194 -13.48 25.99 -2.95
CA PHE A 194 -12.95 25.46 -4.21
C PHE A 194 -13.43 26.20 -5.46
N SER A 195 -14.37 27.14 -5.34
CA SER A 195 -14.60 28.15 -6.39
C SER A 195 -13.59 29.31 -6.31
N SER A 196 -13.07 29.61 -5.12
CA SER A 196 -12.33 30.86 -4.86
C SER A 196 -10.82 30.67 -4.71
N ILE A 197 -10.37 29.64 -3.97
CA ILE A 197 -8.95 29.33 -3.77
C ILE A 197 -8.21 29.09 -5.09
N PRO A 198 -8.73 28.31 -6.06
CA PRO A 198 -8.00 28.08 -7.31
C PRO A 198 -7.75 29.36 -8.11
N GLN A 199 -8.73 30.28 -8.12
CA GLN A 199 -8.59 31.58 -8.78
C GLN A 199 -7.51 32.43 -8.11
N HIS A 200 -7.53 32.50 -6.78
CA HIS A 200 -6.54 33.23 -6.01
C HIS A 200 -5.12 32.66 -6.21
N LEU A 201 -4.95 31.33 -6.09
CA LEU A 201 -3.66 30.67 -6.30
C LEU A 201 -3.14 30.87 -7.74
N GLN A 202 -4.03 30.82 -8.74
CA GLN A 202 -3.66 31.06 -10.13
C GLN A 202 -3.17 32.50 -10.33
N GLN A 203 -3.81 33.49 -9.69
CA GLN A 203 -3.37 34.88 -9.73
C GLN A 203 -1.96 35.02 -9.11
N VAL A 204 -1.74 34.45 -7.92
CA VAL A 204 -0.43 34.48 -7.24
C VAL A 204 0.66 33.85 -8.11
N LEU A 205 0.38 32.74 -8.78
CA LEU A 205 1.32 32.11 -9.72
C LEU A 205 1.61 33.00 -10.93
N ASN A 206 0.57 33.58 -11.54
CA ASN A 206 0.72 34.45 -12.71
C ASN A 206 1.50 35.73 -12.38
N GLU A 207 1.34 36.28 -11.17
CA GLU A 207 2.14 37.41 -10.66
C GLU A 207 3.61 37.01 -10.50
N LYS A 208 3.89 35.87 -9.86
CA LYS A 208 5.26 35.35 -9.72
C LYS A 208 5.95 35.14 -11.08
N VAL A 209 5.23 34.58 -12.04
CA VAL A 209 5.74 34.41 -13.42
C VAL A 209 6.02 35.76 -14.07
N SER A 210 5.09 36.71 -13.93
CA SER A 210 5.21 38.04 -14.53
C SER A 210 6.37 38.87 -13.96
N GLU A 211 6.69 38.69 -12.69
CA GLU A 211 7.82 39.37 -12.00
C GLU A 211 9.18 38.76 -12.33
N ASN A 212 9.24 37.46 -12.65
CA ASN A 212 10.50 36.74 -12.79
C ASN A 212 10.87 36.38 -14.24
N LEU A 213 9.91 36.36 -15.17
CA LEU A 213 10.14 36.04 -16.58
C LEU A 213 10.02 37.25 -17.51
N ASP A 214 10.73 37.16 -18.63
CA ASP A 214 10.61 38.09 -19.76
C ASP A 214 9.36 37.82 -20.61
N GLU A 215 9.15 38.63 -21.65
CA GLU A 215 7.98 38.50 -22.53
C GLU A 215 7.90 37.14 -23.24
N GLU A 216 9.05 36.54 -23.60
CA GLU A 216 9.07 35.20 -24.19
C GLU A 216 8.60 34.13 -23.19
N GLY A 217 9.09 34.19 -21.95
CA GLY A 217 8.65 33.31 -20.88
C GLY A 217 7.16 33.45 -20.55
N LYS A 218 6.63 34.69 -20.56
CA LYS A 218 5.19 34.94 -20.37
C LYS A 218 4.33 34.36 -21.50
N GLN A 219 4.76 34.54 -22.75
CA GLN A 219 4.06 33.95 -23.90
C GLN A 219 4.05 32.42 -23.83
N TRP A 220 5.17 31.80 -23.43
CA TRP A 220 5.23 30.36 -23.20
C TRP A 220 4.20 29.92 -22.16
N TRP A 221 4.15 30.58 -21.00
CA TRP A 221 3.24 30.26 -19.90
C TRP A 221 1.77 30.22 -20.34
N ILE A 222 1.36 31.22 -21.12
CA ILE A 222 0.00 31.32 -21.67
C ILE A 222 -0.23 30.26 -22.77
N SER A 223 0.72 30.10 -23.70
CA SER A 223 0.58 29.14 -24.80
C SER A 223 0.50 27.69 -24.33
N ALA A 224 1.11 27.37 -23.18
CA ALA A 224 1.04 26.07 -22.54
C ALA A 224 -0.28 25.85 -21.76
N GLY A 225 -1.10 26.90 -21.60
CA GLY A 225 -2.31 26.88 -20.78
C GLY A 225 -2.06 26.83 -19.28
N ASN A 226 -0.84 27.15 -18.85
CA ASN A 226 -0.45 27.11 -17.43
C ASN A 226 -1.02 28.30 -16.64
N ASP A 227 -1.43 29.37 -17.33
CA ASP A 227 -2.00 30.60 -16.79
C ASP A 227 -3.42 30.45 -16.23
N ASN A 228 -4.12 29.36 -16.58
CA ASN A 228 -5.47 29.06 -16.11
C ASN A 228 -5.66 27.60 -15.64
N MET A 229 -4.56 26.87 -15.45
CA MET A 229 -4.59 25.43 -15.20
C MET A 229 -5.30 25.04 -13.88
N LEU A 230 -5.06 25.78 -12.79
CA LEU A 230 -5.71 25.49 -11.50
C LEU A 230 -7.22 25.73 -11.57
N VAL A 231 -7.63 26.81 -12.24
CA VAL A 231 -9.04 27.16 -12.43
C VAL A 231 -9.73 26.11 -13.29
N LYS A 232 -9.12 25.71 -14.41
CA LYS A 232 -9.65 24.66 -15.30
C LYS A 232 -9.82 23.33 -14.56
N ALA A 233 -8.88 22.94 -13.71
CA ALA A 233 -8.98 21.71 -12.92
C ALA A 233 -10.14 21.72 -11.91
N TYR A 234 -10.63 22.90 -11.52
CA TYR A 234 -11.66 23.11 -10.50
C TYR A 234 -12.98 23.71 -11.04
N GLU A 235 -13.13 23.87 -12.35
CA GLU A 235 -14.29 24.50 -12.99
C GLU A 235 -15.61 23.82 -12.60
N ASN A 236 -15.64 22.49 -12.57
CA ASN A 236 -16.79 21.67 -12.16
C ASN A 236 -16.65 21.16 -10.72
N SER A 237 -16.19 22.02 -9.79
CA SER A 237 -16.03 21.65 -8.37
C SER A 237 -17.31 21.80 -7.54
N GLN A 238 -18.31 22.53 -8.05
CA GLN A 238 -19.54 22.80 -7.32
C GLN A 238 -20.38 21.52 -7.15
N GLN A 239 -20.78 21.27 -5.91
CA GLN A 239 -21.59 20.11 -5.53
C GLN A 239 -23.00 20.51 -5.11
N GLU A 240 -23.98 19.71 -5.51
CA GLU A 240 -25.37 19.86 -5.11
C GLU A 240 -25.69 19.10 -3.82
N VAL A 241 -26.55 19.73 -2.99
CA VAL A 241 -27.16 19.07 -1.84
C VAL A 241 -28.33 18.19 -2.33
N PRO A 242 -28.41 16.92 -1.93
CA PRO A 242 -29.48 16.03 -2.36
C PRO A 242 -30.84 16.48 -1.82
N GLU A 243 -31.91 16.23 -2.58
CA GLU A 243 -33.28 16.72 -2.27
C GLU A 243 -33.75 16.33 -0.86
N HIS A 244 -33.42 15.13 -0.38
CA HIS A 244 -33.83 14.66 0.95
C HIS A 244 -33.10 15.34 2.14
N LYS A 245 -32.02 16.09 1.86
CA LYS A 245 -31.31 16.94 2.84
C LYS A 245 -31.66 18.43 2.69
N LYS A 246 -32.19 18.86 1.53
CA LYS A 246 -32.63 20.24 1.30
C LYS A 246 -33.81 20.58 2.25
N GLY A 247 -33.70 21.71 2.97
CA GLY A 247 -34.76 22.23 3.85
C GLY A 247 -34.81 21.66 5.26
N LYS A 248 -33.94 20.71 5.63
CA LYS A 248 -33.79 20.21 7.00
C LYS A 248 -32.84 21.09 7.81
N LEU A 249 -33.41 22.03 8.57
CA LEU A 249 -32.66 22.97 9.40
C LEU A 249 -31.93 22.30 10.58
N ASP A 250 -32.31 21.07 10.92
CA ASP A 250 -31.77 20.24 12.00
C ASP A 250 -30.55 19.38 11.58
N GLN A 251 -30.18 19.36 10.29
CA GLN A 251 -29.11 18.51 9.75
C GLN A 251 -28.16 19.30 8.84
N LEU A 252 -27.70 20.46 9.31
CA LEU A 252 -26.85 21.34 8.51
C LEU A 252 -25.35 21.01 8.63
N GLY A 253 -24.90 20.42 9.73
CA GLY A 253 -23.49 20.11 9.99
C GLY A 253 -22.70 21.28 10.62
N SER A 254 -21.59 20.97 11.27
CA SER A 254 -20.76 21.93 12.01
C SER A 254 -19.44 22.24 11.30
N ILE A 255 -18.98 23.48 11.40
CA ILE A 255 -17.68 23.93 10.88
C ILE A 255 -16.96 24.69 11.98
N GLU A 256 -15.72 24.30 12.26
CA GLU A 256 -14.83 24.98 13.19
C GLU A 256 -13.47 25.19 12.51
N ILE A 257 -13.12 26.43 12.20
CA ILE A 257 -11.80 26.81 11.67
C ILE A 257 -11.21 27.85 12.61
N SER A 258 -10.08 27.54 13.24
CA SER A 258 -9.45 28.40 14.26
C SER A 258 -8.00 28.76 13.87
N TYR A 259 -7.68 30.06 13.92
CA TYR A 259 -6.34 30.58 13.69
C TYR A 259 -5.66 30.95 15.02
N ILE A 260 -4.62 30.20 15.38
CA ILE A 260 -3.90 30.30 16.65
C ILE A 260 -2.86 31.44 16.59
N PRO A 261 -2.82 32.38 17.55
CA PRO A 261 -1.91 33.52 17.52
C PRO A 261 -0.43 33.10 17.53
N VAL A 262 0.40 33.87 16.83
CA VAL A 262 1.86 33.66 16.76
C VAL A 262 2.61 34.88 17.27
N THR A 263 3.76 34.64 17.91
CA THR A 263 4.60 35.71 18.48
C THR A 263 5.68 36.20 17.51
N ASP A 264 6.25 35.28 16.71
CA ASP A 264 7.17 35.60 15.61
C ASP A 264 6.59 35.14 14.27
N GLY A 265 6.86 35.90 13.21
CA GLY A 265 6.51 35.55 11.84
C GLY A 265 7.43 34.47 11.24
N ARG A 266 8.47 34.04 11.97
CA ARG A 266 9.32 32.89 11.61
C ARG A 266 8.88 31.64 12.37
N TYR A 267 8.99 30.48 11.71
CA TYR A 267 8.63 29.19 12.30
C TYR A 267 7.19 29.16 12.86
N ARG A 268 6.24 29.86 12.21
CA ARG A 268 4.83 29.97 12.64
C ARG A 268 4.22 28.60 12.93
N ARG A 269 4.44 27.63 12.03
CA ARG A 269 3.98 26.23 12.18
C ARG A 269 4.38 25.61 13.52
N ASN A 270 5.62 25.83 13.98
CA ASN A 270 6.15 25.17 15.17
C ASN A 270 5.61 25.79 16.47
N GLN A 271 5.26 27.07 16.46
CA GLN A 271 4.76 27.79 17.65
C GLN A 271 3.37 27.29 18.09
N VAL A 272 2.54 26.87 17.13
CA VAL A 272 1.14 26.55 17.37
C VAL A 272 0.86 25.06 17.61
N VAL A 273 1.87 24.20 17.50
CA VAL A 273 1.70 22.73 17.60
C VAL A 273 1.12 22.31 18.94
N GLU A 274 1.70 22.77 20.06
CA GLU A 274 1.24 22.41 21.41
C GLU A 274 -0.17 22.93 21.69
N GLU A 275 -0.47 24.18 21.31
CA GLU A 275 -1.78 24.78 21.53
C GLU A 275 -2.86 24.10 20.67
N SER A 276 -2.57 23.79 19.40
CA SER A 276 -3.47 23.02 18.54
C SER A 276 -3.80 21.65 19.11
N LEU A 277 -2.79 20.94 19.63
CA LEU A 277 -2.98 19.64 20.27
C LEU A 277 -3.83 19.74 21.54
N LEU A 278 -3.62 20.78 22.35
CA LEU A 278 -4.39 21.02 23.56
C LEU A 278 -5.86 21.31 23.25
N GLN A 279 -6.13 22.19 22.28
CA GLN A 279 -7.50 22.48 21.81
C GLN A 279 -8.16 21.21 21.24
N LEU A 280 -7.43 20.42 20.44
CA LEU A 280 -7.92 19.14 19.90
C LEU A 280 -8.31 18.15 21.00
N CYS A 281 -7.44 17.95 22.01
CA CYS A 281 -7.72 17.04 23.13
C CYS A 281 -8.93 17.50 23.95
N GLN A 282 -9.04 18.80 24.23
CA GLN A 282 -10.17 19.37 24.97
C GLN A 282 -11.49 19.13 24.23
N LYS A 283 -11.54 19.43 22.92
CA LYS A 283 -12.73 19.22 22.09
C LYS A 283 -13.16 17.76 22.05
N ILE A 284 -12.22 16.84 21.88
CA ILE A 284 -12.51 15.40 21.91
C ILE A 284 -13.06 14.99 23.28
N GLY A 285 -12.44 15.47 24.37
CA GLY A 285 -12.92 15.22 25.74
C GLY A 285 -14.34 15.72 25.95
N ASP A 286 -14.65 16.93 25.50
CA ASP A 286 -15.98 17.53 25.60
C ASP A 286 -17.01 16.77 24.76
N TRP A 287 -16.67 16.39 23.53
CA TRP A 287 -17.57 15.66 22.64
C TRP A 287 -17.89 14.25 23.12
N ILE A 288 -16.89 13.53 23.62
CA ILE A 288 -17.08 12.18 24.16
C ILE A 288 -17.78 12.25 25.51
N GLY A 289 -17.39 13.19 26.38
CA GLY A 289 -17.97 13.39 27.71
C GLY A 289 -19.44 13.83 27.68
N SER A 290 -19.81 14.68 26.73
CA SER A 290 -21.21 15.08 26.49
C SER A 290 -22.03 14.03 25.74
N GLY A 291 -21.39 13.01 25.18
CA GLY A 291 -22.04 12.00 24.33
C GLY A 291 -22.46 12.52 22.96
N ARG A 292 -21.89 13.64 22.50
CA ARG A 292 -22.15 14.23 21.18
C ARG A 292 -21.66 13.34 20.05
N TYR A 293 -20.46 12.77 20.18
CA TYR A 293 -19.86 11.85 19.21
C TYR A 293 -19.25 10.63 19.91
N GLN A 294 -19.25 9.49 19.23
CA GLN A 294 -18.53 8.27 19.62
C GLN A 294 -17.09 8.30 19.07
N ALA A 295 -16.20 7.48 19.63
CA ALA A 295 -14.80 7.50 19.25
C ALA A 295 -14.58 7.08 17.78
N GLN A 296 -15.28 6.03 17.32
CA GLN A 296 -15.25 5.57 15.90
C GLN A 296 -15.64 6.62 14.87
N GLN A 297 -16.36 7.67 15.29
CA GLN A 297 -16.86 8.71 14.39
C GLN A 297 -15.80 9.77 14.07
N ILE A 298 -14.72 9.82 14.85
CA ILE A 298 -13.72 10.88 14.81
C ILE A 298 -12.50 10.38 14.03
N GLY A 299 -12.25 11.01 12.87
CA GLY A 299 -11.04 10.85 12.08
C GLY A 299 -10.13 12.07 12.24
N ILE A 300 -8.88 11.84 12.65
CA ILE A 300 -7.84 12.89 12.73
C ILE A 300 -6.89 12.73 11.55
N LEU A 301 -6.80 13.76 10.71
CA LEU A 301 -6.02 13.76 9.49
C LEU A 301 -4.76 14.60 9.63
N VAL A 302 -3.60 13.97 9.43
CA VAL A 302 -2.28 14.62 9.48
C VAL A 302 -1.49 14.45 8.17
N ARG A 303 -0.40 15.19 7.98
CA ARG A 303 0.44 15.06 6.76
C ARG A 303 1.49 13.96 6.86
N SER A 304 1.92 13.59 8.06
CA SER A 304 3.02 12.63 8.25
C SER A 304 2.77 11.69 9.43
N ASN A 305 3.40 10.51 9.37
CA ASN A 305 3.36 9.55 10.49
C ASN A 305 4.01 10.10 11.77
N ALA A 306 4.97 11.04 11.64
CA ALA A 306 5.56 11.71 12.80
C ALA A 306 4.53 12.56 13.55
N GLN A 307 3.71 13.33 12.82
CA GLN A 307 2.59 14.07 13.39
C GLN A 307 1.52 13.13 13.97
N ALA A 308 1.25 11.99 13.32
CA ALA A 308 0.30 11.01 13.85
C ALA A 308 0.75 10.50 15.22
N LYS A 309 2.02 10.09 15.36
CA LYS A 309 2.61 9.66 16.63
C LYS A 309 2.48 10.72 17.72
N LEU A 310 2.76 11.99 17.38
CA LEU A 310 2.64 13.10 18.31
C LEU A 310 1.20 13.29 18.82
N VAL A 311 0.22 13.25 17.91
CA VAL A 311 -1.21 13.35 18.26
C VAL A 311 -1.63 12.21 19.17
N ILE A 312 -1.26 10.97 18.83
CA ILE A 312 -1.60 9.78 19.61
C ILE A 312 -1.02 9.86 21.02
N GLN A 313 0.25 10.23 21.14
CA GLN A 313 0.90 10.37 22.44
C GLN A 313 0.16 11.38 23.32
N LYS A 314 -0.14 12.56 22.78
CA LYS A 314 -0.86 13.60 23.54
C LYS A 314 -2.28 13.16 23.92
N LEU A 315 -2.99 12.45 23.04
CA LEU A 315 -4.31 11.90 23.34
C LEU A 315 -4.27 10.85 24.42
N MET A 316 -3.27 9.97 24.42
CA MET A 316 -3.09 8.94 25.46
C MET A 316 -2.76 9.55 26.81
N ASP A 317 -1.89 10.58 26.84
CA ASP A 317 -1.57 11.32 28.06
C ASP A 317 -2.84 12.01 28.62
N PHE A 318 -3.59 12.71 27.75
CA PHE A 318 -4.83 13.36 28.13
C PHE A 318 -5.93 12.38 28.59
N LYS A 319 -6.07 11.24 27.93
CA LYS A 319 -6.98 10.14 28.32
C LYS A 319 -6.67 9.69 29.75
N LYS A 320 -5.39 9.54 30.09
CA LYS A 320 -4.94 9.12 31.42
C LYS A 320 -5.19 10.18 32.49
N GLU A 321 -4.97 11.46 32.17
CA GLU A 321 -5.20 12.58 33.08
C GLU A 321 -6.70 12.79 33.38
N GLN A 322 -7.56 12.69 32.36
CA GLN A 322 -9.01 12.95 32.48
C GLN A 322 -9.85 11.69 32.75
N GLN A 323 -9.22 10.50 32.85
CA GLN A 323 -9.88 9.21 33.05
C GLN A 323 -11.00 8.90 32.03
N LEU A 324 -10.80 9.29 30.77
CA LEU A 324 -11.78 9.10 29.70
C LEU A 324 -11.75 7.67 29.15
N THR A 325 -12.91 7.18 28.70
CA THR A 325 -13.08 5.83 28.14
C THR A 325 -13.28 5.89 26.63
N PHE A 326 -12.18 6.00 25.87
CA PHE A 326 -12.17 5.79 24.42
C PHE A 326 -10.84 5.18 23.97
N GLU A 327 -10.83 4.43 22.89
CA GLU A 327 -9.61 3.90 22.27
C GLU A 327 -9.11 4.83 21.17
N VAL A 328 -7.79 4.80 20.90
CA VAL A 328 -7.17 5.53 19.80
C VAL A 328 -6.46 4.51 18.94
N ILE A 329 -6.85 4.43 17.67
CA ILE A 329 -6.18 3.61 16.68
C ILE A 329 -5.39 4.51 15.74
N SER A 330 -4.26 3.98 15.30
CA SER A 330 -3.53 4.53 14.17
C SER A 330 -3.21 3.41 13.23
N GLY A 331 -3.15 3.73 11.95
CA GLY A 331 -2.61 2.83 10.94
C GLY A 331 -1.20 2.32 11.28
N ASP A 332 -0.44 2.97 12.18
CA ASP A 332 0.85 2.46 12.67
C ASP A 332 0.77 1.90 14.12
N ALA A 333 -0.25 2.24 14.92
CA ALA A 333 -0.42 1.73 16.29
C ALA A 333 -1.01 0.32 16.35
N LEU A 334 -1.66 -0.09 15.26
CA LEU A 334 -2.02 -1.49 14.97
C LEU A 334 -0.81 -2.31 14.50
N SER A 335 0.42 -1.76 14.56
CA SER A 335 1.63 -2.48 14.21
C SER A 335 1.76 -3.74 15.06
N LEU A 336 2.11 -4.84 14.40
CA LEU A 336 2.44 -6.10 15.05
C LEU A 336 3.64 -5.93 16.00
N ALA A 337 4.59 -5.05 15.68
CA ALA A 337 5.79 -4.83 16.49
C ALA A 337 5.52 -4.11 17.82
N SER A 338 4.42 -3.36 17.94
CA SER A 338 4.02 -2.72 19.20
C SER A 338 3.29 -3.64 20.16
N ASN A 339 2.89 -4.84 19.74
CA ASN A 339 2.17 -5.78 20.60
C ASN A 339 3.14 -6.61 21.47
N ASP A 340 2.96 -6.58 22.79
CA ASP A 340 3.83 -7.30 23.73
C ASP A 340 3.92 -8.82 23.46
N ALA A 341 2.85 -9.47 23.01
CA ALA A 341 2.84 -10.91 22.73
C ALA A 341 3.65 -11.26 21.48
N VAL A 342 3.56 -10.44 20.43
CA VAL A 342 4.39 -10.58 19.22
C VAL A 342 5.84 -10.27 19.55
N GLY A 343 6.09 -9.21 20.33
CA GLY A 343 7.42 -8.88 20.84
C GLY A 343 8.04 -10.03 21.63
N LEU A 344 7.26 -10.71 22.47
CA LEU A 344 7.71 -11.90 23.21
C LEU A 344 8.13 -13.01 22.24
N LEU A 345 7.31 -13.35 21.24
CA LEU A 345 7.64 -14.39 20.26
C LEU A 345 8.93 -14.06 19.49
N ILE A 346 9.11 -12.81 19.05
CA ILE A 346 10.32 -12.36 18.34
C ILE A 346 11.56 -12.45 19.23
N GLU A 347 11.48 -11.96 20.48
CA GLU A 347 12.61 -12.04 21.42
C GLU A 347 12.94 -13.49 21.78
N THR A 348 11.95 -14.40 21.81
CA THR A 348 12.17 -15.85 21.94
C THR A 348 12.91 -16.43 20.75
N LEU A 349 12.53 -16.08 19.52
CA LEU A 349 13.25 -16.50 18.30
C LEU A 349 14.71 -15.99 18.31
N LYS A 350 14.92 -14.72 18.69
CA LYS A 350 16.26 -14.13 18.85
C LYS A 350 17.07 -14.89 19.90
N ALA A 351 16.46 -15.24 21.04
CA ALA A 351 17.12 -15.99 22.10
C ALA A 351 17.43 -17.45 21.72
N LEU A 352 16.66 -18.05 20.81
CA LEU A 352 16.91 -19.40 20.28
C LEU A 352 18.12 -19.44 19.34
N VAL A 353 18.32 -18.40 18.53
CA VAL A 353 19.40 -18.33 17.52
C VAL A 353 20.67 -17.73 18.10
N TYR A 354 20.56 -16.61 18.82
CA TYR A 354 21.70 -15.85 19.27
C TYR A 354 22.15 -16.30 20.68
N ASN A 355 23.25 -17.06 20.73
CA ASN A 355 23.73 -17.71 21.95
C ASN A 355 24.99 -17.09 22.57
N SER A 356 25.58 -16.04 21.98
CA SER A 356 26.79 -15.43 22.55
C SER A 356 26.48 -14.59 23.80
N ASP A 357 27.49 -14.34 24.65
CA ASP A 357 27.33 -13.62 25.92
C ASP A 357 26.71 -12.22 25.78
N LYS A 358 26.87 -11.59 24.60
CA LYS A 358 26.26 -10.29 24.26
C LYS A 358 24.75 -10.36 24.04
N HIS A 359 24.20 -11.55 23.76
CA HIS A 359 22.78 -11.78 23.44
C HIS A 359 21.93 -12.17 24.65
N THR A 360 22.53 -12.15 25.85
CA THR A 360 21.84 -12.27 27.14
C THR A 360 20.65 -11.28 27.27
N ILE A 361 20.73 -10.14 26.59
CA ILE A 361 19.67 -9.13 26.56
C ILE A 361 18.34 -9.66 25.99
N HIS A 362 18.37 -10.58 25.02
CA HIS A 362 17.15 -11.15 24.43
C HIS A 362 16.43 -12.05 25.43
N LYS A 363 17.19 -12.85 26.21
CA LYS A 363 16.62 -13.66 27.31
C LYS A 363 16.01 -12.77 28.41
N ALA A 364 16.67 -11.65 28.72
CA ALA A 364 16.17 -10.69 29.69
C ALA A 364 14.88 -10.00 29.22
N LYS A 365 14.82 -9.56 27.96
CA LYS A 365 13.61 -8.99 27.34
C LYS A 365 12.47 -10.00 27.28
N MET A 366 12.76 -11.24 26.89
CA MET A 366 11.78 -12.33 26.88
C MET A 366 11.15 -12.53 28.27
N VAL A 367 11.96 -12.57 29.33
CA VAL A 367 11.43 -12.67 30.71
C VAL A 367 10.62 -11.42 31.09
N TYR A 368 11.12 -10.23 30.77
CA TYR A 368 10.42 -8.98 31.04
C TYR A 368 9.03 -8.96 30.40
N LEU A 369 8.94 -9.24 29.11
CA LEU A 369 7.67 -9.23 28.37
C LEU A 369 6.70 -10.29 28.89
N TYR A 370 7.16 -11.51 29.17
CA TYR A 370 6.30 -12.56 29.70
C TYR A 370 5.73 -12.20 31.08
N GLN A 371 6.55 -11.66 31.98
CA GLN A 371 6.08 -11.25 33.32
C GLN A 371 5.18 -10.02 33.26
N HIS A 372 5.46 -9.07 32.36
CA HIS A 372 4.62 -7.91 32.11
C HIS A 372 3.21 -8.30 31.66
N ILE A 373 3.11 -9.20 30.67
CA ILE A 373 1.83 -9.73 30.16
C ILE A 373 1.04 -10.45 31.27
N GLN A 374 1.74 -11.15 32.17
CA GLN A 374 1.14 -11.85 33.31
C GLN A 374 0.84 -10.92 34.51
N ASN A 375 1.08 -9.60 34.39
CA ASN A 375 0.96 -8.61 35.47
C ASN A 375 1.76 -8.98 36.74
N LYS A 376 2.95 -9.55 36.57
CA LYS A 376 3.85 -9.95 37.66
C LYS A 376 5.09 -9.07 37.69
N THR A 377 5.61 -8.83 38.89
CA THR A 377 6.83 -8.03 39.09
C THR A 377 8.07 -8.91 39.10
N ILE A 378 9.17 -8.40 38.53
CA ILE A 378 10.47 -9.07 38.54
C ILE A 378 11.27 -8.59 39.75
N ASP A 379 11.82 -9.52 40.52
CA ASP A 379 12.73 -9.22 41.62
C ASP A 379 14.05 -8.62 41.10
N GLN A 380 14.61 -7.63 41.80
CA GLN A 380 15.87 -6.97 41.44
C GLN A 380 17.05 -7.95 41.36
N ASN A 381 17.01 -9.05 42.12
CA ASN A 381 18.05 -10.09 42.06
C ASN A 381 17.95 -11.01 40.84
N ALA A 382 16.83 -10.97 40.09
CA ALA A 382 16.65 -11.77 38.88
C ALA A 382 17.68 -11.40 37.81
N TRP A 383 18.10 -10.13 37.74
CA TRP A 383 19.07 -9.63 36.77
C TRP A 383 20.43 -10.35 36.83
N LEU A 384 20.81 -10.86 38.01
CA LEU A 384 22.05 -11.61 38.21
C LEU A 384 22.00 -13.02 37.60
N LYS A 385 20.81 -13.63 37.47
CA LYS A 385 20.64 -14.97 36.91
C LYS A 385 20.90 -14.99 35.40
N PHE A 386 20.64 -13.88 34.70
CA PHE A 386 20.87 -13.76 33.25
C PHE A 386 22.35 -13.81 32.86
N ALA A 387 23.27 -13.41 33.74
CA ALA A 387 24.71 -13.43 33.47
C ALA A 387 25.26 -14.83 33.13
N SER A 388 24.58 -15.88 33.60
CA SER A 388 24.96 -17.28 33.32
C SER A 388 24.63 -17.73 31.88
N ASN A 389 23.84 -16.95 31.14
CA ASN A 389 23.34 -17.24 29.79
C ASN A 389 22.70 -18.64 29.65
N ASP A 390 22.23 -19.25 30.76
CA ASP A 390 21.61 -20.57 30.78
C ASP A 390 20.08 -20.43 30.99
N ILE A 391 19.30 -20.93 30.02
CA ILE A 391 17.84 -20.90 30.06
C ILE A 391 17.27 -21.67 31.27
N ARG A 392 17.99 -22.70 31.76
CA ARG A 392 17.56 -23.54 32.88
C ARG A 392 17.53 -22.80 34.20
N THR A 393 18.30 -21.71 34.32
CA THR A 393 18.32 -20.86 35.52
C THR A 393 17.10 -19.93 35.59
N LEU A 394 16.31 -19.85 34.50
CA LEU A 394 15.14 -18.98 34.37
C LEU A 394 13.81 -19.72 34.61
N LYS A 395 13.84 -20.94 35.17
CA LYS A 395 12.64 -21.74 35.51
C LYS A 395 11.64 -21.01 36.39
N ASP A 396 12.11 -20.13 37.27
CA ASP A 396 11.24 -19.35 38.15
C ASP A 396 10.41 -18.29 37.40
N TYR A 397 10.84 -17.91 36.18
CA TYR A 397 10.30 -16.76 35.46
C TYR A 397 9.65 -17.08 34.11
N LEU A 398 9.82 -18.28 33.57
CA LEU A 398 9.29 -18.72 32.27
C LEU A 398 8.52 -20.03 32.42
N PRO A 399 7.64 -20.38 31.46
CA PRO A 399 6.95 -21.66 31.47
C PRO A 399 7.93 -22.84 31.48
N GLU A 400 7.72 -23.83 32.35
CA GLU A 400 8.57 -25.04 32.40
C GLU A 400 8.59 -25.78 31.06
N ALA A 401 7.45 -25.84 30.37
CA ALA A 401 7.32 -26.46 29.05
C ALA A 401 8.24 -25.82 27.98
N LEU A 402 8.52 -24.52 28.08
CA LEU A 402 9.47 -23.83 27.18
C LEU A 402 10.90 -24.32 27.42
N ILE A 403 11.27 -24.49 28.68
CA ILE A 403 12.62 -24.84 29.09
C ILE A 403 12.91 -26.30 28.74
N ASP A 404 11.93 -27.18 28.95
CA ASP A 404 12.05 -28.60 28.63
C ASP A 404 12.09 -28.84 27.11
N SER A 405 11.42 -28.00 26.32
CA SER A 405 11.40 -28.11 24.86
C SER A 405 12.45 -27.27 24.14
N TRP A 406 13.32 -26.53 24.84
CA TRP A 406 14.22 -25.53 24.26
C TRP A 406 15.15 -26.06 23.16
N GLU A 407 15.81 -27.21 23.39
CA GLU A 407 16.69 -27.82 22.39
C GLU A 407 15.93 -28.39 21.18
N MET A 408 14.70 -28.84 21.40
CA MET A 408 13.83 -29.35 20.34
C MET A 408 13.24 -28.20 19.51
N ALA A 409 12.93 -27.08 20.14
CA ALA A 409 12.38 -25.88 19.51
C ALA A 409 13.30 -25.33 18.41
N GLN A 410 14.62 -25.39 18.60
CA GLN A 410 15.61 -24.97 17.59
C GLN A 410 15.58 -25.81 16.29
N LYS A 411 15.01 -27.02 16.34
CA LYS A 411 15.00 -27.97 15.22
C LYS A 411 13.65 -28.07 14.52
N GLN A 412 12.66 -27.30 14.96
CA GLN A 412 11.32 -27.33 14.39
C GLN A 412 11.18 -26.30 13.26
N PRO A 413 10.32 -26.59 12.26
CA PRO A 413 9.97 -25.58 11.29
C PRO A 413 9.31 -24.37 11.95
N LEU A 414 9.55 -23.19 11.37
CA LEU A 414 9.18 -21.91 11.97
C LEU A 414 7.66 -21.80 12.25
N VAL A 415 6.82 -22.24 11.31
CA VAL A 415 5.35 -22.20 11.46
C VAL A 415 4.90 -22.99 12.70
N HIS A 416 5.36 -24.24 12.83
CA HIS A 416 5.02 -25.11 13.97
C HIS A 416 5.63 -24.61 15.28
N LEU A 417 6.86 -24.09 15.24
CA LEU A 417 7.50 -23.51 16.41
C LEU A 417 6.65 -22.38 16.99
N ILE A 418 6.14 -21.49 16.14
CA ILE A 418 5.33 -20.36 16.59
C ILE A 418 4.00 -20.80 17.17
N GLU A 419 3.31 -21.77 16.57
CA GLU A 419 2.08 -22.34 17.15
C GLU A 419 2.33 -22.91 18.55
N LYS A 420 3.41 -23.67 18.73
CA LYS A 420 3.78 -24.20 20.05
C LYS A 420 4.13 -23.10 21.05
N LEU A 421 4.83 -22.05 20.62
CA LEU A 421 5.14 -20.93 21.51
C LEU A 421 3.85 -20.19 21.95
N ILE A 422 2.89 -20.01 21.05
CA ILE A 422 1.58 -19.43 21.37
C ILE A 422 0.85 -20.26 22.44
N GLU A 423 0.91 -21.60 22.31
CA GLU A 423 0.36 -22.52 23.30
C GLU A 423 1.11 -22.44 24.64
N ILE A 424 2.45 -22.53 24.62
CA ILE A 424 3.32 -22.54 25.81
C ILE A 424 3.17 -21.25 26.63
N TYR A 425 3.04 -20.10 25.97
CA TYR A 425 2.83 -18.81 26.65
C TYR A 425 1.38 -18.59 27.13
N GLY A 426 0.45 -19.49 26.81
CA GLY A 426 -0.93 -19.42 27.27
C GLY A 426 -1.78 -18.38 26.52
N PHE A 427 -1.42 -18.05 25.28
CA PHE A 427 -2.17 -17.08 24.47
C PHE A 427 -3.45 -17.66 23.85
N THR A 428 -3.75 -18.92 24.14
CA THR A 428 -4.93 -19.67 23.64
C THR A 428 -6.18 -19.46 24.49
N THR A 429 -6.06 -18.66 25.55
CA THR A 429 -7.16 -18.33 26.48
C THR A 429 -8.30 -17.58 25.81
N LYS A 430 -9.49 -17.71 26.40
CA LYS A 430 -10.71 -17.09 25.90
C LYS A 430 -10.66 -15.56 26.06
N ASP A 431 -11.10 -14.85 25.03
CA ASP A 431 -11.20 -13.39 24.93
C ASP A 431 -9.84 -12.69 25.16
N ASN A 432 -8.75 -13.30 24.66
CA ASN A 432 -7.40 -12.76 24.76
C ASN A 432 -7.22 -11.51 23.89
N ILE A 433 -6.78 -10.40 24.49
CA ILE A 433 -6.55 -9.11 23.81
C ILE A 433 -5.52 -9.18 22.68
N HIS A 434 -4.59 -10.14 22.74
CA HIS A 434 -3.53 -10.32 21.73
C HIS A 434 -3.98 -11.17 20.54
N LEU A 435 -5.15 -11.79 20.58
CA LEU A 435 -5.61 -12.77 19.58
C LEU A 435 -5.55 -12.24 18.13
N PRO A 436 -6.02 -11.02 17.79
CA PRO A 436 -5.93 -10.53 16.41
C PRO A 436 -4.48 -10.40 15.93
N TYR A 437 -3.60 -9.87 16.78
CA TYR A 437 -2.16 -9.70 16.49
C TYR A 437 -1.48 -11.04 16.26
N LEU A 438 -1.82 -12.05 17.07
CA LEU A 438 -1.25 -13.39 16.94
C LEU A 438 -1.69 -14.09 15.65
N LEU A 439 -2.95 -13.88 15.21
CA LEU A 439 -3.44 -14.41 13.94
C LEU A 439 -2.73 -13.75 12.75
N ALA A 440 -2.64 -12.42 12.73
CA ALA A 440 -1.92 -11.71 11.67
C ALA A 440 -0.42 -12.02 11.64
N PHE A 441 0.21 -12.23 12.81
CA PHE A 441 1.60 -12.69 12.89
C PHE A 441 1.77 -14.10 12.32
N LYS A 442 0.83 -15.01 12.61
CA LYS A 442 0.81 -16.37 12.04
C LYS A 442 0.67 -16.35 10.51
N ASP A 443 -0.22 -15.51 10.00
CA ASP A 443 -0.43 -15.36 8.55
C ASP A 443 0.83 -14.86 7.86
N MET A 444 1.54 -13.90 8.47
CA MET A 444 2.83 -13.41 7.97
C MET A 444 3.88 -14.52 7.90
N ILE A 445 4.02 -15.31 8.97
CA ILE A 445 4.99 -16.42 8.99
C ILE A 445 4.64 -17.47 7.93
N SER A 446 3.34 -17.75 7.76
CA SER A 446 2.86 -18.69 6.74
C SER A 446 3.13 -18.19 5.32
N ALA A 447 2.91 -16.89 5.06
CA ALA A 447 3.25 -16.23 3.81
C ALA A 447 4.76 -16.22 3.53
N PHE A 448 5.58 -16.05 4.58
CA PHE A 448 7.03 -16.13 4.46
C PHE A 448 7.51 -17.54 4.11
N SER A 449 6.86 -18.58 4.67
CA SER A 449 7.20 -19.99 4.43
C SER A 449 6.63 -20.57 3.13
N THR A 450 5.77 -19.87 2.40
CA THR A 450 5.11 -20.41 1.19
C THR A 450 6.10 -20.64 0.03
N ASN A 451 7.22 -19.91 0.00
CA ASN A 451 8.27 -20.04 -1.00
C ASN A 451 9.43 -20.97 -0.55
N GLY A 452 9.16 -21.87 0.40
CA GLY A 452 10.12 -22.82 0.98
C GLY A 452 10.55 -22.44 2.40
N GLU A 453 11.00 -23.44 3.17
CA GLU A 453 11.51 -23.22 4.54
C GLU A 453 12.85 -22.47 4.51
N ARG A 454 12.84 -21.27 5.10
CA ARG A 454 13.97 -20.34 5.16
C ARG A 454 14.67 -20.30 6.53
N GLY A 455 14.13 -21.03 7.52
CA GLY A 455 14.66 -21.08 8.88
C GLY A 455 14.47 -19.78 9.68
N ILE A 456 14.88 -19.80 10.96
CA ILE A 456 14.63 -18.69 11.91
C ILE A 456 15.46 -17.43 11.56
N ILE A 457 16.72 -17.59 11.13
CA ILE A 457 17.63 -16.47 10.85
C ILE A 457 17.07 -15.57 9.74
N GLN A 458 16.69 -16.17 8.62
CA GLN A 458 16.18 -15.43 7.45
C GLN A 458 14.84 -14.75 7.77
N PHE A 459 14.02 -15.35 8.64
CA PHE A 459 12.81 -14.70 9.13
C PHE A 459 13.13 -13.50 10.03
N LEU A 460 14.13 -13.59 10.91
CA LEU A 460 14.55 -12.45 11.74
C LEU A 460 15.12 -11.30 10.91
N GLU A 461 15.89 -11.60 9.86
CA GLU A 461 16.34 -10.59 8.88
C GLU A 461 15.15 -9.92 8.19
N PHE A 462 14.21 -10.72 7.66
CA PHE A 462 12.97 -10.22 7.08
C PHE A 462 12.16 -9.37 8.08
N TRP A 463 12.08 -9.77 9.36
CA TRP A 463 11.34 -9.04 10.38
C TRP A 463 11.96 -7.67 10.68
N GLU A 464 13.29 -7.58 10.75
CA GLU A 464 13.99 -6.31 10.98
C GLU A 464 13.86 -5.35 9.77
N GLU A 465 13.85 -5.89 8.55
CA GLU A 465 13.76 -5.09 7.33
C GLU A 465 12.33 -4.63 6.99
N ASP A 466 11.35 -5.54 7.11
CA ASP A 466 9.98 -5.34 6.61
C ASP A 466 8.90 -5.77 7.60
N GLY A 467 9.03 -6.95 8.23
CA GLY A 467 7.96 -7.53 9.06
C GLY A 467 7.53 -6.66 10.25
N ASN A 468 8.46 -5.90 10.86
CA ASN A 468 8.15 -4.99 11.96
C ASN A 468 7.20 -3.83 11.58
N ARG A 469 6.99 -3.58 10.29
CA ARG A 469 6.09 -2.53 9.78
C ARG A 469 4.67 -3.03 9.56
N ALA A 470 4.44 -4.33 9.64
CA ALA A 470 3.14 -4.90 9.37
C ALA A 470 2.13 -4.51 10.45
N VAL A 471 0.88 -4.34 10.02
CA VAL A 471 -0.21 -3.72 10.78
C VAL A 471 -1.43 -4.63 10.71
N LEU A 472 -2.23 -4.69 11.79
CA LEU A 472 -3.53 -5.33 11.74
C LEU A 472 -4.47 -4.64 10.73
N PRO A 473 -5.20 -5.41 9.92
CA PRO A 473 -6.30 -4.87 9.14
C PRO A 473 -7.41 -4.39 10.09
N SER A 474 -7.84 -3.13 9.92
CA SER A 474 -8.94 -2.54 10.69
C SER A 474 -10.28 -2.99 10.10
N ASN A 475 -11.06 -3.79 10.84
CA ASN A 475 -12.39 -4.25 10.39
C ASN A 475 -13.52 -3.24 10.68
N GLY A 476 -13.23 -1.93 10.71
CA GLY A 476 -14.25 -0.86 10.78
C GLY A 476 -15.17 -0.81 12.01
N GLU A 477 -15.09 -1.74 12.97
CA GLU A 477 -16.04 -1.86 14.10
C GLU A 477 -15.40 -1.61 15.50
N ILE A 478 -14.15 -1.17 15.57
CA ILE A 478 -13.55 -0.79 16.87
C ILE A 478 -14.02 0.63 17.20
N ASP A 479 -14.64 0.84 18.36
CA ASP A 479 -15.01 2.17 18.87
C ASP A 479 -13.77 2.97 19.29
N ALA A 480 -13.04 3.47 18.30
CA ALA A 480 -11.76 4.13 18.48
C ALA A 480 -11.57 5.32 17.54
N ILE A 481 -10.92 6.36 18.03
CA ILE A 481 -10.52 7.53 17.24
C ILE A 481 -9.44 7.10 16.25
N GLU A 482 -9.63 7.35 14.96
CA GLU A 482 -8.64 6.99 13.94
C GLU A 482 -7.71 8.16 13.63
N VAL A 483 -6.39 7.95 13.84
CA VAL A 483 -5.34 8.91 13.45
C VAL A 483 -4.61 8.39 12.22
N THR A 484 -4.82 9.04 11.08
CA THR A 484 -4.27 8.63 9.79
C THR A 484 -3.72 9.81 8.98
N THR A 485 -2.96 9.48 7.93
CA THR A 485 -2.48 10.51 6.99
C THR A 485 -3.55 10.84 5.95
N ILE A 486 -3.55 12.08 5.45
CA ILE A 486 -4.51 12.51 4.41
C ILE A 486 -4.47 11.58 3.19
N HIS A 487 -3.29 11.11 2.77
CA HIS A 487 -3.14 10.16 1.67
C HIS A 487 -3.86 8.83 1.92
N LYS A 488 -3.71 8.27 3.12
CA LYS A 488 -4.40 7.03 3.53
C LYS A 488 -5.91 7.22 3.72
N SER A 489 -6.37 8.44 3.97
CA SER A 489 -7.80 8.76 4.14
C SER A 489 -8.59 8.86 2.82
N LYS A 490 -7.91 8.91 1.67
CA LYS A 490 -8.57 8.98 0.37
C LYS A 490 -9.49 7.75 0.19
N GLY A 491 -10.73 8.00 -0.20
CA GLY A 491 -11.77 6.96 -0.30
C GLY A 491 -12.54 6.70 1.01
N LEU A 492 -12.01 7.10 2.17
CA LEU A 492 -12.70 7.00 3.46
C LEU A 492 -13.61 8.22 3.70
N ALA A 493 -14.47 8.12 4.71
CA ALA A 493 -15.32 9.21 5.20
C ALA A 493 -15.49 9.08 6.71
N TYR A 494 -15.52 10.21 7.41
CA TYR A 494 -15.72 10.28 8.86
C TYR A 494 -16.84 11.25 9.19
N ASP A 495 -17.62 10.94 10.23
CA ASP A 495 -18.64 11.86 10.75
C ASP A 495 -17.99 13.17 11.20
N VAL A 496 -16.86 13.08 11.91
CA VAL A 496 -16.05 14.21 12.35
C VAL A 496 -14.65 14.09 11.76
N VAL A 497 -14.19 15.13 11.08
CA VAL A 497 -12.81 15.24 10.59
C VAL A 497 -12.09 16.37 11.30
N MET A 498 -10.96 16.05 11.93
CA MET A 498 -10.09 17.03 12.60
C MET A 498 -8.75 17.14 11.86
N ILE A 499 -8.39 18.37 11.48
CA ILE A 499 -7.12 18.71 10.83
C ILE A 499 -6.34 19.65 11.77
N PRO A 500 -5.53 19.10 12.71
CA PRO A 500 -4.86 19.92 13.71
C PRO A 500 -3.75 20.81 13.12
N PHE A 501 -3.11 20.40 12.04
CA PHE A 501 -1.93 21.09 11.53
C PHE A 501 -2.13 21.57 10.10
N CYS A 502 -3.13 22.42 9.84
CA CYS A 502 -3.34 23.03 8.53
C CYS A 502 -2.35 24.19 8.34
N SER A 503 -1.12 23.86 7.95
CA SER A 503 -0.07 24.86 7.66
C SER A 503 0.88 24.27 6.63
N TRP A 504 0.37 23.76 5.51
CA TRP A 504 1.16 23.01 4.53
C TRP A 504 1.78 23.94 3.50
N ASP A 505 3.04 23.70 3.16
CA ASP A 505 3.81 24.49 2.20
C ASP A 505 3.15 24.47 0.81
N LEU A 506 3.00 25.64 0.17
CA LEU A 506 2.45 25.77 -1.19
C LEU A 506 3.45 25.36 -2.28
N ASP A 507 4.72 25.76 -2.15
CA ASP A 507 5.76 25.52 -3.16
C ASP A 507 6.63 24.29 -2.85
N GLY A 508 6.03 23.26 -2.25
CA GLY A 508 6.68 21.98 -1.99
C GLY A 508 7.95 22.08 -1.12
N MET A 509 8.92 21.18 -1.37
CA MET A 509 10.18 21.15 -0.63
C MET A 509 11.28 21.93 -1.35
N ILE A 510 11.51 23.17 -0.91
CA ILE A 510 12.64 23.99 -1.36
C ILE A 510 13.96 23.25 -1.10
N ASN A 511 14.86 23.25 -2.09
CA ASN A 511 16.11 22.46 -2.14
C ASN A 511 15.92 20.93 -2.23
N GLY A 512 14.71 20.45 -2.53
CA GLY A 512 14.46 19.05 -2.88
C GLY A 512 15.14 18.65 -4.20
N ASP A 513 15.27 17.34 -4.42
CA ASP A 513 15.70 16.81 -5.71
C ASP A 513 14.56 16.92 -6.73
N PHE A 514 14.86 17.55 -7.85
CA PHE A 514 13.93 17.90 -8.91
C PHE A 514 14.47 17.35 -10.24
N TRP A 515 13.73 16.41 -10.83
CA TRP A 515 14.14 15.75 -12.08
C TRP A 515 13.66 16.55 -13.28
N ILE A 516 14.60 16.93 -14.13
CA ILE A 516 14.32 17.69 -15.36
C ILE A 516 14.69 16.88 -16.60
N GLU A 517 13.93 17.08 -17.68
CA GLU A 517 14.30 16.63 -19.01
C GLU A 517 15.29 17.63 -19.63
N THR A 518 16.38 17.12 -20.19
CA THR A 518 17.45 17.93 -20.79
C THR A 518 17.35 18.05 -22.31
N SER A 519 16.26 17.56 -22.89
CA SER A 519 15.89 17.77 -24.29
C SER A 519 15.98 19.25 -24.64
N ASP A 520 16.49 19.57 -25.83
CA ASP A 520 16.66 20.95 -26.31
C ASP A 520 17.62 21.83 -25.49
N THR A 521 18.50 21.22 -24.66
CA THR A 521 19.54 21.92 -23.90
C THR A 521 20.94 21.38 -24.23
N PRO A 522 22.04 22.07 -23.84
CA PRO A 522 23.40 21.55 -23.98
C PRO A 522 23.64 20.18 -23.31
N PHE A 523 22.72 19.75 -22.44
CA PHE A 523 22.80 18.50 -21.67
C PHE A 523 21.95 17.37 -22.26
N ALA A 524 21.46 17.48 -23.50
CA ALA A 524 20.55 16.51 -24.12
C ALA A 524 21.05 15.06 -24.06
N GLN A 525 22.38 14.84 -24.13
CA GLN A 525 22.99 13.50 -24.02
C GLN A 525 22.75 12.81 -22.66
N LEU A 526 22.44 13.58 -21.61
CA LEU A 526 22.16 13.04 -20.27
C LEU A 526 20.70 12.59 -20.13
N GLY A 527 19.80 13.00 -21.03
CA GLY A 527 18.38 12.66 -21.01
C GLY A 527 17.61 13.29 -19.85
N LYS A 528 17.68 12.69 -18.65
CA LYS A 528 17.04 13.20 -17.42
C LYS A 528 18.06 13.31 -16.30
N ILE A 529 18.03 14.44 -15.58
CA ILE A 529 18.97 14.70 -14.50
C ILE A 529 18.26 15.26 -13.25
N PRO A 530 18.75 14.93 -12.04
CA PRO A 530 18.29 15.59 -10.83
C PRO A 530 19.05 16.89 -10.63
N ILE A 531 18.33 17.97 -10.35
CA ILE A 531 18.85 19.25 -9.89
C ILE A 531 18.17 19.64 -8.57
N LYS A 532 18.70 20.66 -7.87
CA LYS A 532 18.06 21.16 -6.66
C LYS A 532 16.98 22.19 -7.01
N TYR A 533 15.77 22.02 -6.49
CA TYR A 533 14.67 22.96 -6.68
C TYR A 533 14.96 24.27 -5.93
N THR A 534 15.44 25.29 -6.66
CA THR A 534 15.84 26.59 -6.12
C THR A 534 15.39 27.71 -7.03
N SER A 535 15.07 28.87 -6.47
CA SER A 535 14.66 30.06 -7.25
C SER A 535 15.72 30.52 -8.26
N THR A 536 16.99 30.20 -8.02
CA THR A 536 18.08 30.46 -8.97
C THR A 536 17.88 29.70 -10.29
N VAL A 537 17.35 28.48 -10.25
CA VAL A 537 17.07 27.66 -11.45
C VAL A 537 16.00 28.32 -12.33
N GLY A 538 15.06 29.05 -11.73
CA GLY A 538 14.07 29.85 -12.46
C GLY A 538 14.67 30.94 -13.37
N LYS A 539 15.95 31.28 -13.18
CA LYS A 539 16.71 32.24 -14.03
C LYS A 539 17.60 31.54 -15.06
N SER A 540 17.53 30.21 -15.17
CA SER A 540 18.35 29.40 -16.05
C SER A 540 17.61 28.99 -17.32
N VAL A 541 18.27 28.23 -18.20
CA VAL A 541 17.60 27.60 -19.36
C VAL A 541 16.49 26.61 -18.96
N PHE A 542 16.45 26.18 -17.70
CA PHE A 542 15.44 25.28 -17.14
C PHE A 542 14.26 26.01 -16.48
N PHE A 543 14.06 27.29 -16.78
CA PHE A 543 12.98 28.07 -16.17
C PHE A 543 11.59 27.44 -16.41
N LYS A 544 11.36 26.90 -17.61
CA LYS A 544 10.08 26.27 -17.98
C LYS A 544 9.72 25.14 -17.02
N GLN A 545 10.65 24.22 -16.80
CA GLN A 545 10.47 23.09 -15.90
C GLN A 545 10.31 23.58 -14.45
N TYR A 546 11.06 24.60 -14.02
CA TYR A 546 10.94 25.16 -12.67
C TYR A 546 9.54 25.73 -12.38
N PHE A 547 8.99 26.56 -13.27
CA PHE A 547 7.66 27.15 -13.08
C PHE A 547 6.52 26.12 -13.26
N GLU A 548 6.68 25.11 -14.11
CA GLU A 548 5.75 23.96 -14.16
C GLU A 548 5.74 23.17 -12.85
N GLU A 549 6.90 22.90 -12.27
CA GLU A 549 6.98 22.20 -10.98
C GLU A 549 6.35 23.03 -9.85
N MET A 550 6.54 24.35 -9.86
CA MET A 550 5.86 25.26 -8.93
C MET A 550 4.34 25.13 -9.04
N LEU A 551 3.79 25.16 -10.26
CA LEU A 551 2.36 24.94 -10.50
C LEU A 551 1.89 23.59 -9.96
N PHE A 552 2.67 22.52 -10.16
CA PHE A 552 2.33 21.19 -9.66
C PHE A 552 2.36 21.11 -8.13
N ASN A 553 3.31 21.79 -7.48
CA ASN A 553 3.34 21.89 -6.01
C ASN A 553 2.09 22.59 -5.47
N TYR A 554 1.68 23.68 -6.10
CA TYR A 554 0.46 24.41 -5.75
C TYR A 554 -0.79 23.55 -5.94
N MET A 555 -0.88 22.82 -7.06
CA MET A 555 -1.96 21.86 -7.31
C MET A 555 -1.99 20.76 -6.25
N ASP A 556 -0.85 20.18 -5.87
CA ASP A 556 -0.78 19.13 -4.86
C ASP A 556 -1.24 19.63 -3.47
N ALA A 557 -0.86 20.86 -3.10
CA ALA A 557 -1.29 21.49 -1.85
C ALA A 557 -2.81 21.72 -1.84
N LEU A 558 -3.37 22.20 -2.95
CA LEU A 558 -4.80 22.43 -3.14
C LEU A 558 -5.60 21.11 -3.13
N ASN A 559 -5.16 20.10 -3.88
CA ASN A 559 -5.77 18.77 -3.91
C ASN A 559 -5.70 18.10 -2.53
N THR A 560 -4.60 18.27 -1.80
CA THR A 560 -4.48 17.77 -0.42
C THR A 560 -5.55 18.40 0.47
N LEU A 561 -5.78 19.72 0.37
CA LEU A 561 -6.83 20.41 1.12
C LEU A 561 -8.21 19.89 0.70
N TYR A 562 -8.47 19.77 -0.59
CA TYR A 562 -9.72 19.21 -1.12
C TYR A 562 -10.00 17.81 -0.59
N VAL A 563 -9.03 16.90 -0.63
CA VAL A 563 -9.20 15.55 -0.08
C VAL A 563 -9.52 15.63 1.41
N ALA A 564 -8.77 16.41 2.19
CA ALA A 564 -8.93 16.51 3.63
C ALA A 564 -10.31 17.07 4.05
N THR A 565 -10.78 18.16 3.45
CA THR A 565 -12.06 18.79 3.83
C THR A 565 -13.27 18.02 3.31
N THR A 566 -13.14 17.26 2.22
CA THR A 566 -14.22 16.42 1.66
C THR A 566 -14.37 15.06 2.34
N ARG A 567 -13.51 14.72 3.31
CA ARG A 567 -13.67 13.53 4.16
C ARG A 567 -14.76 13.70 5.22
N ALA A 568 -15.11 14.94 5.57
CA ALA A 568 -16.06 15.25 6.63
C ALA A 568 -17.51 15.01 6.17
N VAL A 569 -18.27 14.28 6.99
CA VAL A 569 -19.71 14.08 6.78
C VAL A 569 -20.50 15.14 7.57
N GLU A 570 -20.30 15.23 8.88
CA GLU A 570 -21.10 16.07 9.79
C GLU A 570 -20.34 17.27 10.33
N HIS A 571 -19.07 17.10 10.71
CA HIS A 571 -18.27 18.13 11.38
C HIS A 571 -16.86 18.23 10.78
N LEU A 572 -16.47 19.43 10.37
CA LEU A 572 -15.10 19.76 9.97
C LEU A 572 -14.44 20.67 11.01
N TYR A 573 -13.31 20.24 11.55
CA TYR A 573 -12.47 20.99 12.49
C TYR A 573 -11.09 21.22 11.89
N ILE A 574 -10.62 22.47 11.88
CA ILE A 574 -9.31 22.87 11.33
C ILE A 574 -8.63 23.85 12.30
N THR A 575 -7.36 23.60 12.62
CA THR A 575 -6.50 24.60 13.27
C THR A 575 -5.31 24.95 12.40
N ALA A 576 -4.99 26.25 12.37
CA ALA A 576 -3.89 26.83 11.59
C ALA A 576 -3.17 27.93 12.39
N PRO A 577 -1.90 28.25 12.09
CA PRO A 577 -1.26 29.41 12.66
C PRO A 577 -1.84 30.71 12.07
N SER A 578 -2.06 31.69 12.94
CA SER A 578 -2.39 33.05 12.55
C SER A 578 -1.14 33.79 12.04
N PHE A 579 -1.32 35.05 11.67
CA PHE A 579 -0.27 35.93 11.20
C PHE A 579 0.30 36.76 12.33
N LYS A 580 1.53 37.24 12.14
CA LYS A 580 2.11 38.21 13.05
C LYS A 580 1.34 39.53 12.95
N GLU A 581 0.86 40.00 14.09
CA GLU A 581 0.25 41.32 14.21
C GLU A 581 1.28 42.42 13.97
N SER A 582 0.98 43.31 13.02
CA SER A 582 1.73 44.54 12.80
C SER A 582 1.22 45.59 13.78
N VAL A 583 1.95 45.79 14.88
CA VAL A 583 1.59 46.75 15.92
C VAL A 583 2.29 48.09 15.67
N ASP A 584 1.54 49.19 15.69
CA ASP A 584 2.14 50.53 15.67
C ASP A 584 2.96 50.73 16.96
N LYS A 585 4.26 50.96 16.80
CA LYS A 585 5.22 51.12 17.90
C LYS A 585 4.89 52.32 18.81
N LYS A 586 4.04 53.25 18.39
CA LYS A 586 3.67 54.46 19.16
C LYS A 586 2.34 54.35 19.89
N THR A 587 1.33 53.67 19.33
CA THR A 587 -0.02 53.57 19.92
C THR A 587 -0.32 52.20 20.51
N GLY A 588 0.44 51.16 20.14
CA GLY A 588 0.16 49.78 20.56
C GLY A 588 -1.06 49.16 19.85
N GLU A 589 -1.64 49.86 18.86
CA GLU A 589 -2.78 49.36 18.08
C GLU A 589 -2.33 48.43 16.96
N ILE A 590 -3.12 47.39 16.70
CA ILE A 590 -2.91 46.43 15.61
C ILE A 590 -3.32 47.10 14.30
N THR A 591 -2.35 47.35 13.42
CA THR A 591 -2.54 48.02 12.12
C THR A 591 -2.78 47.06 10.96
N GLY A 592 -2.56 45.75 11.16
CA GLY A 592 -2.78 44.71 10.15
C GLY A 592 -1.99 43.44 10.43
N TYR A 593 -1.96 42.53 9.46
CA TYR A 593 -1.27 41.23 9.52
C TYR A 593 -0.19 41.11 8.44
N ASP A 594 0.96 40.53 8.78
CA ASP A 594 2.03 40.19 7.83
C ASP A 594 1.70 38.85 7.14
N ILE A 595 0.88 38.91 6.09
CA ILE A 595 0.48 37.74 5.31
C ILE A 595 1.59 37.37 4.32
N LYS A 596 2.04 36.12 4.40
CA LYS A 596 3.04 35.53 3.49
C LYS A 596 2.36 34.34 2.87
N ASP A 597 2.17 34.31 1.56
CA ASP A 597 1.54 33.20 0.82
C ASP A 597 2.47 31.97 0.82
N GLU A 598 2.75 31.47 2.03
CA GLU A 598 3.70 30.40 2.33
C GLU A 598 2.94 29.08 2.53
N TYR A 599 1.83 29.13 3.28
CA TYR A 599 1.02 27.97 3.59
C TYR A 599 -0.36 28.03 2.95
N ILE A 600 -0.95 26.86 2.68
CA ILE A 600 -2.32 26.75 2.19
C ILE A 600 -3.35 27.38 3.15
N SER A 601 -3.05 27.42 4.45
CA SER A 601 -3.88 28.08 5.47
C SER A 601 -3.89 29.60 5.34
N ASP A 602 -2.84 30.17 4.77
CA ASP A 602 -2.73 31.62 4.57
C ASP A 602 -3.73 32.05 3.47
N VAL A 603 -3.78 31.27 2.40
CA VAL A 603 -4.74 31.43 1.30
C VAL A 603 -6.17 31.16 1.75
N LEU A 604 -6.37 30.12 2.57
CA LEU A 604 -7.66 29.84 3.21
C LEU A 604 -8.16 31.07 3.98
N TYR A 605 -7.27 31.74 4.74
CA TYR A 605 -7.65 32.93 5.51
C TYR A 605 -8.06 34.09 4.60
N GLN A 606 -7.25 34.41 3.58
CA GLN A 606 -7.53 35.52 2.65
C GLN A 606 -8.87 35.34 1.92
N VAL A 607 -9.17 34.12 1.47
CA VAL A 607 -10.44 33.80 0.79
C VAL A 607 -11.64 33.93 1.73
N LEU A 608 -11.48 33.57 3.01
CA LEU A 608 -12.55 33.66 4.00
C LEU A 608 -12.75 35.08 4.55
N GLU A 609 -11.69 35.91 4.57
CA GLU A 609 -11.75 37.32 5.00
C GLU A 609 -12.45 38.22 3.97
N THR A 610 -12.53 37.79 2.71
CA THR A 610 -13.11 38.60 1.62
C THR A 610 -14.60 38.89 1.88
N SER A 611 -15.06 40.10 1.55
CA SER A 611 -16.44 40.56 1.78
C SER A 611 -17.52 39.75 1.03
N THR A 612 -17.12 38.96 0.03
CA THR A 612 -17.98 38.04 -0.71
C THR A 612 -18.17 36.69 -0.01
N SER A 613 -17.47 36.44 1.10
CA SER A 613 -17.58 35.21 1.86
C SER A 613 -18.95 35.10 2.54
N PRO A 614 -19.68 34.00 2.33
CA PRO A 614 -20.90 33.72 3.10
C PRO A 614 -20.61 33.27 4.54
N PHE A 615 -19.33 33.11 4.90
CA PHE A 615 -18.88 32.73 6.23
C PHE A 615 -18.17 33.91 6.90
N THR A 616 -18.77 34.44 7.96
CA THR A 616 -18.18 35.54 8.73
C THR A 616 -17.00 35.04 9.56
N LEU A 617 -15.85 35.69 9.41
CA LEU A 617 -14.67 35.43 10.23
C LEU A 617 -14.78 36.23 11.53
N GLU A 618 -15.10 35.56 12.64
CA GLU A 618 -15.27 36.14 13.97
C GLU A 618 -14.12 35.69 14.88
N GLU A 619 -13.54 36.60 15.67
CA GLU A 619 -12.50 36.28 16.66
C GLU A 619 -11.36 35.36 16.14
N ARG A 620 -10.92 35.58 14.88
CA ARG A 620 -9.86 34.80 14.21
C ARG A 620 -10.26 33.36 13.85
N GLY A 621 -11.53 33.10 13.61
CA GLY A 621 -12.01 31.81 13.14
C GLY A 621 -13.42 31.86 12.53
N ILE A 622 -13.91 30.68 12.15
CA ILE A 622 -15.30 30.45 11.74
C ILE A 622 -15.85 29.36 12.63
N TYR A 623 -16.98 29.65 13.29
CA TYR A 623 -17.62 28.75 14.24
C TYR A 623 -19.10 28.63 13.90
N ILE A 624 -19.46 27.56 13.22
CA ILE A 624 -20.85 27.18 12.96
C ILE A 624 -21.11 25.90 13.71
N ASP A 625 -21.84 25.99 14.82
CA ASP A 625 -22.19 24.81 15.62
C ASP A 625 -23.64 24.40 15.44
N GLN A 626 -23.84 23.17 14.94
CA GLN A 626 -25.15 22.54 14.74
C GLN A 626 -25.13 21.18 15.43
N ILE A 627 -25.97 21.02 16.45
CA ILE A 627 -26.09 19.75 17.20
C ILE A 627 -27.16 18.90 16.53
N ILE A 628 -26.75 17.70 16.09
CA ILE A 628 -27.65 16.75 15.42
C ILE A 628 -28.14 15.73 16.45
N GLU A 629 -29.43 15.74 16.75
CA GLU A 629 -30.03 14.71 17.60
C GLU A 629 -30.13 13.38 16.85
N ARG A 630 -29.30 12.41 17.22
CA ARG A 630 -29.35 11.06 16.63
C ARG A 630 -30.46 10.22 17.25
N LYS A 631 -31.37 9.73 16.40
CA LYS A 631 -32.17 8.54 16.74
C LYS A 631 -31.24 7.34 16.77
N LYS A 632 -31.16 6.63 17.89
CA LYS A 632 -30.39 5.37 18.01
C LYS A 632 -30.86 4.38 16.93
N SER A 633 -30.10 4.27 15.85
CA SER A 633 -30.22 3.19 14.90
C SER A 633 -29.87 1.91 15.65
N GLN A 634 -30.82 1.00 15.82
CA GLN A 634 -30.51 -0.35 16.27
C GLN A 634 -29.57 -0.96 15.25
N ALA A 635 -28.29 -1.09 15.58
CA ALA A 635 -27.37 -1.89 14.80
C ALA A 635 -28.01 -3.28 14.63
N GLN A 636 -28.38 -3.63 13.41
CA GLN A 636 -28.68 -5.02 13.08
C GLN A 636 -27.43 -5.79 13.48
N LYS A 637 -27.54 -6.63 14.51
CA LYS A 637 -26.52 -7.62 14.82
C LYS A 637 -26.44 -8.53 13.60
N ASN A 638 -25.55 -8.20 12.68
CA ASN A 638 -25.05 -9.18 11.74
C ASN A 638 -24.57 -10.36 12.58
N ASN A 639 -24.86 -11.59 12.15
CA ASN A 639 -24.34 -12.79 12.77
C ASN A 639 -22.82 -12.84 12.54
N ILE A 640 -22.08 -12.02 13.30
CA ILE A 640 -20.63 -11.94 13.25
C ILE A 640 -20.09 -13.19 13.94
N ILE A 641 -19.37 -14.00 13.17
CA ILE A 641 -18.59 -15.10 13.72
C ILE A 641 -17.34 -14.47 14.35
N SER A 642 -17.37 -14.28 15.67
CA SER A 642 -16.20 -13.81 16.42
C SER A 642 -15.43 -14.98 17.01
N LEU A 643 -14.14 -15.07 16.67
CA LEU A 643 -13.23 -16.00 17.30
C LEU A 643 -12.94 -15.51 18.72
N ARG A 644 -13.42 -16.26 19.72
CA ARG A 644 -13.18 -15.95 21.14
C ARG A 644 -11.94 -16.63 21.69
N HIS A 645 -11.30 -17.51 20.95
CA HIS A 645 -10.07 -18.16 21.37
C HIS A 645 -9.21 -18.42 20.13
N TYR A 646 -7.91 -18.64 20.35
CA TYR A 646 -7.03 -19.07 19.29
C TYR A 646 -7.43 -20.48 18.83
N PRO A 647 -7.75 -20.70 17.55
CA PRO A 647 -8.14 -22.03 17.07
C PRO A 647 -6.89 -22.90 16.93
N ILE A 648 -6.76 -23.91 17.80
CA ILE A 648 -5.76 -24.97 17.66
C ILE A 648 -6.49 -26.16 17.05
N SER A 649 -6.16 -26.53 15.81
CA SER A 649 -6.69 -27.72 15.15
C SER A 649 -5.60 -28.37 14.33
N LYS A 650 -5.39 -29.66 14.56
CA LYS A 650 -4.48 -30.49 13.76
C LYS A 650 -4.91 -30.54 12.30
N GLU A 651 -6.20 -30.44 12.03
CA GLU A 651 -6.75 -30.37 10.68
C GLU A 651 -6.37 -29.06 9.98
N LEU A 652 -6.29 -27.95 10.72
CA LEU A 652 -5.82 -26.64 10.24
C LEU A 652 -4.31 -26.66 9.99
N GLU A 653 -3.54 -27.29 10.88
CA GLU A 653 -2.10 -27.56 10.72
C GLU A 653 -1.84 -28.39 9.45
N MET A 654 -2.57 -29.50 9.26
CA MET A 654 -2.50 -30.33 8.05
C MET A 654 -2.96 -29.60 6.76
N ALA A 655 -3.93 -28.68 6.86
CA ALA A 655 -4.37 -27.89 5.72
C ALA A 655 -3.31 -26.85 5.29
N LEU A 656 -2.57 -26.29 6.26
CA LEU A 656 -1.50 -25.31 6.06
C LEU A 656 -0.15 -25.97 5.66
N GLU A 657 0.08 -27.23 6.04
CA GLU A 657 1.21 -28.07 5.57
C GLU A 657 1.19 -28.34 4.06
N LYS A 658 0.13 -27.95 3.33
CA LYS A 658 0.05 -28.06 1.86
C LYS A 658 0.95 -27.06 1.11
N SER A 659 2.14 -26.76 1.64
CA SER A 659 3.19 -25.94 1.03
C SER A 659 3.89 -26.60 -0.18
N SER A 660 3.26 -27.61 -0.80
CA SER A 660 3.80 -28.35 -1.95
C SER A 660 2.80 -28.53 -3.10
N THR A 661 1.69 -27.77 -3.12
CA THR A 661 0.90 -27.69 -4.36
C THR A 661 1.73 -26.94 -5.40
N ARG A 662 2.07 -27.62 -6.50
CA ARG A 662 2.69 -26.99 -7.66
C ARG A 662 1.82 -25.83 -8.09
N ASN A 663 2.45 -24.69 -8.39
CA ASN A 663 1.73 -23.45 -8.70
C ASN A 663 0.75 -23.70 -9.86
N ILE A 664 -0.54 -23.47 -9.63
CA ILE A 664 -1.62 -23.67 -10.61
C ILE A 664 -1.29 -22.96 -11.93
N ASN A 665 -0.60 -21.83 -11.86
CA ASN A 665 -0.17 -21.06 -13.03
C ASN A 665 0.78 -21.86 -13.94
N ASP A 666 1.68 -22.69 -13.40
CA ASP A 666 2.59 -23.51 -14.20
C ASP A 666 1.82 -24.63 -14.92
N ILE A 667 0.77 -25.16 -14.28
CA ILE A 667 -0.09 -26.22 -14.85
C ILE A 667 -0.97 -25.67 -15.98
N MET A 668 -1.45 -24.43 -15.86
CA MET A 668 -2.27 -23.77 -16.88
C MET A 668 -1.48 -23.35 -18.14
N MET A 669 -0.15 -23.31 -18.07
CA MET A 669 0.72 -22.99 -19.21
C MET A 669 1.09 -24.20 -20.07
N LEU A 670 0.71 -25.41 -19.64
CA LEU A 670 0.99 -26.67 -20.35
C LEU A 670 -0.11 -27.00 -21.38
N GLU A 671 0.20 -27.87 -22.34
CA GLU A 671 -0.81 -28.41 -23.25
C GLU A 671 -1.92 -29.13 -22.47
N LYS A 672 -3.18 -29.03 -22.93
CA LYS A 672 -4.35 -29.60 -22.24
C LYS A 672 -4.19 -31.08 -21.85
N ALA A 673 -3.53 -31.88 -22.68
CA ALA A 673 -3.26 -33.30 -22.37
C ALA A 673 -2.29 -33.47 -21.18
N ALA A 674 -1.29 -32.61 -21.04
CA ALA A 674 -0.40 -32.59 -19.89
C ALA A 674 -1.10 -32.04 -18.65
N GLN A 675 -1.97 -31.04 -18.81
CA GLN A 675 -2.79 -30.48 -17.74
C GLN A 675 -3.71 -31.53 -17.11
N TYR A 676 -4.50 -32.26 -17.91
CA TYR A 676 -5.37 -33.32 -17.40
C TYR A 676 -4.59 -34.46 -16.75
N GLY A 677 -3.43 -34.78 -17.31
CA GLY A 677 -2.51 -35.77 -16.76
C GLY A 677 -2.01 -35.44 -15.35
N ILE A 678 -1.60 -34.18 -15.15
CA ILE A 678 -1.14 -33.69 -13.85
C ILE A 678 -2.29 -33.65 -12.85
N LEU A 679 -3.46 -33.17 -13.26
CA LEU A 679 -4.65 -33.14 -12.39
C LEU A 679 -5.10 -34.57 -12.01
N ALA A 680 -5.05 -35.51 -12.95
CA ALA A 680 -5.37 -36.91 -12.69
C ALA A 680 -4.36 -37.54 -11.72
N HIS A 681 -3.06 -37.24 -11.86
CA HIS A 681 -2.02 -37.61 -10.91
C HIS A 681 -2.34 -37.09 -9.50
N ASP A 682 -2.60 -35.80 -9.36
CA ASP A 682 -2.80 -35.16 -8.05
C ASP A 682 -4.03 -35.72 -7.34
N ILE A 683 -5.10 -36.00 -8.10
CA ILE A 683 -6.30 -36.65 -7.58
C ILE A 683 -5.96 -38.09 -7.18
N MET A 684 -5.35 -38.86 -8.08
CA MET A 684 -5.03 -40.27 -7.82
C MET A 684 -4.11 -40.42 -6.60
N ALA A 685 -3.11 -39.56 -6.42
CA ALA A 685 -2.21 -39.59 -5.27
C ALA A 685 -2.97 -39.41 -3.94
N GLN A 686 -4.01 -38.55 -3.92
CA GLN A 686 -4.75 -38.20 -2.71
C GLN A 686 -5.91 -39.14 -2.33
N ILE A 687 -6.54 -39.81 -3.30
CA ILE A 687 -7.74 -40.61 -3.03
C ILE A 687 -7.44 -42.00 -2.47
N SER A 688 -8.34 -42.50 -1.60
CA SER A 688 -8.37 -43.91 -1.16
C SER A 688 -9.64 -44.64 -1.58
N LYS A 689 -10.72 -43.91 -1.91
CA LYS A 689 -12.02 -44.46 -2.30
C LYS A 689 -12.49 -43.83 -3.60
N GLU A 690 -13.27 -44.58 -4.37
CA GLU A 690 -13.82 -44.12 -5.65
C GLU A 690 -14.78 -42.93 -5.48
N GLU A 691 -15.53 -42.91 -4.37
CA GLU A 691 -16.47 -41.83 -4.03
C GLU A 691 -15.78 -40.45 -3.88
N ASP A 692 -14.49 -40.43 -3.52
CA ASP A 692 -13.73 -39.19 -3.32
C ASP A 692 -13.32 -38.53 -4.64
N ILE A 693 -13.31 -39.27 -5.76
CA ILE A 693 -12.95 -38.76 -7.10
C ILE A 693 -13.89 -37.63 -7.49
N HIS A 694 -15.20 -37.89 -7.45
CA HIS A 694 -16.23 -36.90 -7.81
C HIS A 694 -16.25 -35.70 -6.87
N LYS A 695 -15.75 -35.83 -5.65
CA LYS A 695 -15.65 -34.72 -4.69
C LYS A 695 -14.50 -33.79 -5.05
N LEU A 696 -13.31 -34.34 -5.33
CA LEU A 696 -12.12 -33.57 -5.69
C LEU A 696 -12.26 -32.91 -7.08
N VAL A 697 -12.84 -33.59 -8.06
CA VAL A 697 -13.10 -33.00 -9.38
C VAL A 697 -14.07 -31.81 -9.28
N ARG A 698 -15.13 -31.93 -8.47
CA ARG A 698 -16.05 -30.80 -8.22
C ARG A 698 -15.36 -29.63 -7.51
N GLN A 699 -14.43 -29.92 -6.60
CA GLN A 699 -13.64 -28.88 -5.94
C GLN A 699 -12.78 -28.12 -6.95
N LEU A 700 -12.10 -28.80 -7.88
CA LEU A 700 -11.32 -28.14 -8.95
C LEU A 700 -12.19 -27.25 -9.86
N ILE A 701 -13.44 -27.65 -10.12
CA ILE A 701 -14.40 -26.83 -10.87
C ILE A 701 -14.83 -25.60 -10.08
N GLN A 702 -15.09 -25.75 -8.79
CA GLN A 702 -15.46 -24.63 -7.90
C GLN A 702 -14.32 -23.62 -7.72
N GLU A 703 -13.09 -24.11 -7.68
CA GLU A 703 -11.86 -23.29 -7.61
C GLU A 703 -11.51 -22.65 -8.97
N GLY A 704 -12.25 -22.97 -10.04
CA GLY A 704 -12.05 -22.40 -11.37
C GLY A 704 -10.84 -22.96 -12.13
N ILE A 705 -10.25 -24.06 -11.65
CA ILE A 705 -9.06 -24.71 -12.22
C ILE A 705 -9.44 -25.57 -13.44
N LEU A 706 -10.63 -26.19 -13.40
CA LEU A 706 -11.19 -27.01 -14.48
C LEU A 706 -12.54 -26.44 -14.91
N SER A 707 -12.77 -26.27 -16.21
CA SER A 707 -14.10 -25.92 -16.68
C SER A 707 -15.05 -27.12 -16.65
N LYS A 708 -16.36 -26.89 -16.50
CA LYS A 708 -17.36 -27.96 -16.49
C LYS A 708 -17.39 -28.78 -17.78
N GLU A 709 -16.97 -28.19 -18.91
CA GLU A 709 -16.88 -28.85 -20.20
C GLU A 709 -15.71 -29.85 -20.27
N GLU A 710 -14.71 -29.69 -19.40
CA GLU A 710 -13.49 -30.51 -19.38
C GLU A 710 -13.55 -31.67 -18.37
N GLU A 711 -14.55 -31.68 -17.51
CA GLU A 711 -14.83 -32.76 -16.55
C GLU A 711 -14.79 -34.18 -17.17
N PRO A 712 -15.40 -34.43 -18.35
CA PRO A 712 -15.40 -35.77 -18.93
C PRO A 712 -14.00 -36.28 -19.30
N PHE A 713 -13.11 -35.39 -19.75
CA PHE A 713 -11.76 -35.75 -20.18
C PHE A 713 -10.88 -36.12 -18.98
N LEU A 714 -10.97 -35.35 -17.89
CA LEU A 714 -10.25 -35.66 -16.66
C LEU A 714 -10.75 -36.97 -16.03
N MET A 715 -12.07 -37.18 -16.02
CA MET A 715 -12.67 -38.43 -15.52
C MET A 715 -12.22 -39.65 -16.34
N GLN A 716 -11.99 -39.49 -17.64
CA GLN A 716 -11.49 -40.58 -18.49
C GLN A 716 -10.08 -41.01 -18.08
N GLU A 717 -9.16 -40.06 -17.87
CA GLU A 717 -7.79 -40.32 -17.41
C GLU A 717 -7.78 -40.99 -16.02
N ILE A 718 -8.56 -40.46 -15.08
CA ILE A 718 -8.65 -41.03 -13.71
C ILE A 718 -9.20 -42.45 -13.76
N ASN A 719 -10.27 -42.70 -14.52
CA ASN A 719 -10.84 -44.04 -14.66
C ASN A 719 -9.87 -45.03 -15.28
N GLN A 720 -9.05 -44.59 -16.24
CA GLN A 720 -8.03 -45.44 -16.86
C GLN A 720 -6.97 -45.89 -15.85
N ILE A 721 -6.55 -45.02 -14.92
CA ILE A 721 -5.62 -45.36 -13.85
C ILE A 721 -6.32 -46.24 -12.80
N TRP A 722 -7.54 -45.89 -12.39
CA TRP A 722 -8.31 -46.58 -11.36
C TRP A 722 -8.67 -48.02 -11.75
N GLN A 723 -9.00 -48.26 -13.03
CA GLN A 723 -9.37 -49.58 -13.56
C GLN A 723 -8.15 -50.42 -13.97
N HIS A 724 -6.92 -49.93 -13.80
CA HIS A 724 -5.73 -50.71 -14.14
C HIS A 724 -5.69 -52.02 -13.32
N PRO A 725 -5.51 -53.21 -13.94
CA PRO A 725 -5.75 -54.51 -13.30
C PRO A 725 -4.99 -54.76 -11.99
N MET A 726 -3.75 -54.26 -11.90
CA MET A 726 -2.92 -54.38 -10.69
C MET A 726 -3.18 -53.28 -9.66
N ILE A 727 -3.42 -52.05 -10.10
CA ILE A 727 -3.59 -50.90 -9.20
C ILE A 727 -4.98 -50.99 -8.54
N ASN A 728 -6.00 -51.34 -9.32
CA ASN A 728 -7.35 -51.57 -8.82
C ASN A 728 -7.35 -52.62 -7.71
N LYS A 729 -6.62 -53.74 -7.89
CA LYS A 729 -6.50 -54.78 -6.87
C LYS A 729 -5.89 -54.28 -5.56
N TRP A 730 -4.97 -53.32 -5.60
CA TRP A 730 -4.39 -52.71 -4.39
C TRP A 730 -5.33 -51.70 -3.74
N LEU A 731 -6.08 -50.93 -4.55
CA LEU A 731 -7.05 -49.93 -4.08
C LEU A 731 -8.30 -50.57 -3.48
N THR A 732 -8.81 -51.66 -4.06
CA THR A 732 -10.00 -52.39 -3.57
C THR A 732 -9.66 -53.57 -2.66
N GLY A 733 -8.37 -53.87 -2.51
CA GLY A 733 -7.88 -54.97 -1.68
C GLY A 733 -7.87 -54.65 -0.19
N ASN A 734 -7.51 -55.63 0.63
CA ASN A 734 -7.39 -55.46 2.08
C ASN A 734 -6.01 -54.89 2.48
N TYR A 735 -5.62 -53.78 1.87
CA TYR A 735 -4.39 -53.04 2.21
C TYR A 735 -4.76 -51.79 3.00
N LYS A 736 -3.91 -51.42 3.97
CA LYS A 736 -3.93 -50.08 4.55
C LYS A 736 -3.18 -49.14 3.61
N ILE A 737 -3.89 -48.16 3.06
CA ILE A 737 -3.40 -47.19 2.08
C ILE A 737 -2.88 -45.95 2.81
N TRP A 738 -1.66 -45.52 2.48
CA TRP A 738 -1.04 -44.27 2.90
C TRP A 738 -0.85 -43.41 1.65
N ASN A 739 -1.59 -42.31 1.58
CA ASN A 739 -1.53 -41.35 0.48
C ASN A 739 -0.59 -40.23 0.86
N GLU A 740 0.36 -39.88 0.00
CA GLU A 740 1.21 -38.70 0.18
C GLU A 740 1.81 -38.66 1.61
N ALA A 741 2.31 -39.79 2.10
CA ALA A 741 2.77 -39.93 3.48
C ALA A 741 4.30 -39.78 3.56
N SER A 742 4.77 -38.80 4.34
CA SER A 742 6.19 -38.53 4.52
C SER A 742 6.91 -39.66 5.29
N ILE A 743 8.06 -40.08 4.76
CA ILE A 743 8.99 -41.01 5.38
C ILE A 743 10.20 -40.21 5.86
N ILE A 744 10.49 -40.28 7.16
CA ILE A 744 11.68 -39.66 7.74
C ILE A 744 12.83 -40.66 7.67
N THR A 745 13.88 -40.31 6.95
CA THR A 745 15.08 -41.15 6.81
C THR A 745 15.95 -41.10 8.07
N ALA A 746 16.86 -42.05 8.22
CA ALA A 746 17.81 -42.09 9.34
C ALA A 746 18.74 -40.85 9.43
N LYS A 747 18.84 -40.06 8.35
CA LYS A 747 19.63 -38.82 8.30
C LYS A 747 18.80 -37.56 8.63
N GLY A 748 17.50 -37.71 8.89
CA GLY A 748 16.58 -36.59 9.13
C GLY A 748 16.04 -35.94 7.87
N GLU A 749 16.34 -36.46 6.68
CA GLU A 749 15.73 -36.02 5.42
C GLU A 749 14.32 -36.60 5.29
N THR A 750 13.38 -35.84 4.75
CA THR A 750 12.00 -36.28 4.51
C THR A 750 11.81 -36.62 3.04
N ILE A 751 11.32 -37.83 2.75
CA ILE A 751 11.01 -38.29 1.40
C ILE A 751 9.54 -38.72 1.32
N ARG A 752 8.85 -38.46 0.20
CA ARG A 752 7.39 -38.61 0.12
C ARG A 752 6.98 -39.39 -1.15
N PRO A 753 6.61 -40.66 -1.04
CA PRO A 753 5.97 -41.40 -2.14
C PRO A 753 4.50 -40.99 -2.33
N ASP A 754 4.01 -41.10 -3.56
CA ASP A 754 2.59 -40.79 -3.87
C ASP A 754 1.64 -41.74 -3.13
N LYS A 755 1.93 -43.06 -3.16
CA LYS A 755 1.15 -44.08 -2.44
C LYS A 755 1.99 -45.21 -1.85
N VAL A 756 1.60 -45.63 -0.65
CA VAL A 756 2.10 -46.86 -0.01
C VAL A 756 0.93 -47.73 0.45
N PHE A 757 0.92 -48.99 0.04
CA PHE A 757 -0.04 -50.00 0.46
C PHE A 757 0.64 -50.96 1.44
N THR A 758 0.06 -51.16 2.62
CA THR A 758 0.65 -52.01 3.67
C THR A 758 -0.31 -53.13 4.07
N SER A 759 0.22 -54.35 4.18
CA SER A 759 -0.51 -55.53 4.69
C SER A 759 0.40 -56.33 5.64
N LYS A 760 -0.11 -57.44 6.22
CA LYS A 760 0.70 -58.34 7.05
C LYS A 760 1.73 -59.16 6.26
N GLU A 761 1.57 -59.27 4.94
CA GLU A 761 2.35 -60.17 4.08
C GLU A 761 3.31 -59.42 3.14
N GLU A 762 2.94 -58.20 2.75
CA GLU A 762 3.74 -57.35 1.84
C GLU A 762 3.42 -55.86 1.98
N THR A 763 4.36 -55.03 1.53
CA THR A 763 4.24 -53.58 1.42
C THR A 763 4.54 -53.16 -0.01
N ILE A 764 3.75 -52.25 -0.59
CA ILE A 764 3.86 -51.84 -1.98
C ILE A 764 3.96 -50.32 -2.06
N VAL A 765 4.99 -49.81 -2.72
CA VAL A 765 5.12 -48.38 -3.05
C VAL A 765 4.75 -48.18 -4.51
N LEU A 766 3.93 -47.17 -4.78
CA LEU A 766 3.52 -46.77 -6.12
C LEU A 766 3.77 -45.26 -6.30
N ASP A 767 4.44 -44.93 -7.40
CA ASP A 767 4.74 -43.54 -7.80
C ASP A 767 4.31 -43.34 -9.27
N PHE A 768 3.67 -42.21 -9.56
CA PHE A 768 3.04 -41.89 -10.83
C PHE A 768 3.92 -40.91 -11.63
N LYS A 769 4.25 -41.25 -12.88
CA LYS A 769 5.09 -40.41 -13.77
C LYS A 769 4.38 -40.11 -15.09
N PHE A 770 4.46 -38.85 -15.53
CA PHE A 770 3.79 -38.38 -16.76
C PHE A 770 4.73 -38.28 -17.98
N THR A 771 6.05 -38.24 -17.77
CA THR A 771 7.07 -38.20 -18.84
C THR A 771 7.97 -39.42 -18.78
N GLN A 772 8.39 -39.92 -19.96
CA GLN A 772 9.37 -41.01 -20.07
C GLN A 772 10.83 -40.50 -20.14
N THR A 773 11.05 -39.19 -20.02
CA THR A 773 12.34 -38.54 -20.32
C THR A 773 13.42 -38.76 -19.26
N ASP A 774 13.08 -39.21 -18.05
CA ASP A 774 14.04 -39.50 -16.96
C ASP A 774 13.81 -40.86 -16.26
N TYR A 775 13.86 -41.94 -17.04
CA TYR A 775 13.64 -43.29 -16.53
C TYR A 775 14.64 -43.70 -15.42
N ILE A 776 15.88 -43.21 -15.46
CA ILE A 776 16.95 -43.57 -14.52
C ILE A 776 16.73 -42.86 -13.18
N GLY A 777 16.42 -41.55 -13.18
CA GLY A 777 16.12 -40.79 -11.98
C GLY A 777 14.87 -41.32 -11.26
N HIS A 778 13.80 -41.61 -12.01
CA HIS A 778 12.57 -42.18 -11.46
C HIS A 778 12.82 -43.52 -10.76
N LYS A 779 13.66 -44.39 -11.35
CA LYS A 779 14.00 -45.67 -10.74
C LYS A 779 14.78 -45.50 -9.43
N TYR A 780 15.72 -44.56 -9.40
CA TYR A 780 16.49 -44.27 -8.19
C TYR A 780 15.61 -43.72 -7.06
N GLN A 781 14.67 -42.83 -7.38
CA GLN A 781 13.73 -42.27 -6.41
C GLN A 781 12.88 -43.37 -5.74
N VAL A 782 12.29 -44.25 -6.55
CA VAL A 782 11.41 -45.32 -6.05
C VAL A 782 12.20 -46.43 -5.33
N ASP A 783 13.42 -46.73 -5.77
CA ASP A 783 14.34 -47.63 -5.05
C ASP A 783 14.75 -47.05 -3.68
N ASN A 784 14.92 -45.72 -3.59
CA ASN A 784 15.16 -45.05 -2.31
C ASN A 784 13.96 -45.20 -1.36
N TYR A 785 12.71 -45.07 -1.85
CA TYR A 785 11.53 -45.33 -1.02
C TYR A 785 11.50 -46.76 -0.49
N LYS A 786 11.76 -47.75 -1.36
CA LYS A 786 11.83 -49.16 -1.00
C LYS A 786 12.80 -49.41 0.16
N LYS A 787 14.06 -48.96 0.01
CA LYS A 787 15.10 -49.12 1.03
C LYS A 787 14.73 -48.48 2.37
N ASN A 788 14.11 -47.31 2.35
CA ASN A 788 13.72 -46.63 3.58
C ASN A 788 12.56 -47.35 4.30
N LEU A 789 11.59 -47.91 3.56
CA LEU A 789 10.54 -48.73 4.17
C LEU A 789 11.07 -50.05 4.74
N GLU A 790 12.03 -50.69 4.05
CA GLU A 790 12.72 -51.87 4.58
C GLU A 790 13.48 -51.53 5.88
N ASN A 791 14.17 -50.39 5.93
CA ASN A 791 14.84 -49.90 7.14
C ASN A 791 13.87 -49.62 8.30
N LEU A 792 12.63 -49.25 8.01
CA LEU A 792 11.57 -49.07 9.01
C LEU A 792 10.98 -50.39 9.54
N GLY A 793 11.43 -51.54 9.01
CA GLY A 793 11.01 -52.87 9.45
C GLY A 793 9.80 -53.45 8.69
N TYR A 794 9.39 -52.85 7.57
CA TYR A 794 8.39 -53.44 6.70
C TYR A 794 8.98 -54.62 5.91
N SER A 795 8.21 -55.70 5.78
CA SER A 795 8.63 -56.93 5.12
C SER A 795 8.07 -57.02 3.69
N ASN A 796 8.84 -57.65 2.80
CA ASN A 796 8.47 -57.91 1.40
C ASN A 796 8.03 -56.63 0.66
N VAL A 797 8.91 -55.62 0.64
CA VAL A 797 8.63 -54.31 0.03
C VAL A 797 8.82 -54.38 -1.49
N LYS A 798 7.76 -54.13 -2.25
CA LYS A 798 7.78 -54.04 -3.72
C LYS A 798 7.55 -52.59 -4.14
N ALA A 799 8.19 -52.17 -5.23
CA ALA A 799 8.17 -50.79 -5.65
C ALA A 799 7.82 -50.70 -7.14
N TYR A 800 6.87 -49.83 -7.49
CA TYR A 800 6.31 -49.72 -8.83
C TYR A 800 6.27 -48.28 -9.31
N LEU A 801 6.54 -48.10 -10.60
CA LEU A 801 6.38 -46.86 -11.34
C LEU A 801 5.24 -47.02 -12.34
N TYR A 802 4.26 -46.11 -12.31
CA TYR A 802 3.20 -46.08 -13.31
C TYR A 802 3.41 -44.90 -14.26
N TYR A 803 3.57 -45.19 -15.55
CA TYR A 803 3.66 -44.17 -16.60
C TYR A 803 2.28 -43.92 -17.22
N ALA A 804 1.66 -42.78 -16.91
CA ALA A 804 0.29 -42.45 -17.33
C ALA A 804 0.15 -42.40 -18.86
N LYS A 805 1.08 -41.74 -19.56
CA LYS A 805 1.02 -41.59 -21.03
C LYS A 805 1.10 -42.92 -21.80
N SER A 806 1.83 -43.90 -21.27
CA SER A 806 2.00 -45.22 -21.90
C SER A 806 1.17 -46.32 -21.24
N ASN A 807 0.36 -45.98 -20.24
CA ASN A 807 -0.42 -46.90 -19.41
C ASN A 807 0.39 -48.13 -18.96
N GLN A 808 1.64 -47.91 -18.56
CA GLN A 808 2.59 -48.98 -18.28
C GLN A 808 3.02 -48.94 -16.81
N LEU A 809 2.73 -50.04 -16.10
CA LEU A 809 3.22 -50.28 -14.75
C LEU A 809 4.54 -51.07 -14.81
N THR A 810 5.60 -50.52 -14.22
CA THR A 810 6.94 -51.11 -14.23
C THR A 810 7.40 -51.38 -12.80
N GLU A 811 7.79 -52.62 -12.50
CA GLU A 811 8.37 -52.98 -11.20
C GLU A 811 9.84 -52.57 -11.13
N VAL A 812 10.21 -51.85 -10.08
CA VAL A 812 11.58 -51.46 -9.77
C VAL A 812 12.22 -52.59 -8.96
N LYS A 813 13.00 -53.43 -9.65
CA LYS A 813 13.78 -54.51 -9.05
C LYS A 813 14.99 -53.98 -8.29
#